data_AF-A0A2U9R4Y9-F1
#
_entry.id   AF-A0A2U9R4Y9-F1
#
_cell.length_a   1.000
_cell.length_b   1.000
_cell.length_c   1.000
_cell.angle_alpha   90.00
_cell.angle_beta   90.00
_cell.angle_gamma   90.00
#
_symmetry.space_group_name_H-M   'P 1'
#
loop_
_entity.id
_entity.type
_entity.pdbx_description
1 polymer ?
#
loop_
_entity_poly.entity_id
_entity_poly.type
_entity_poly.pdbx_seq_one_letter_code
_entity_poly.pdbx_strand_id
1 'polypeptide(L)'
;MCSRKRSEAQAQAKSLPEHPLQRQRYSHSHSQSRIPLQIVSNPSSFLNSSDHTFSKRRKLDLQNPKSMAAIIKTVYTDTNTQIDELTRMKYEKLNELDKIKSQTWKLQSQIPDLELKLDKVRSEMERVKSKFNFIERQIIGLNSLKSQKVESLKKSISIFKNTMKEKFDDKVNSLNVKYEEKITKIIQDGIESFKAKEKKLKDEIKDLKDELGSYSSDVLQIDKKKLDKELRQELDNYTKTENIDIRRIKSECNELTLKIEDLFVDIKTLHDKYETQTQSKLESLKTISNDLLIQHEEIQIQERALNSKMNELNTTKDGECNKLLKLKGQCRQYKQDIESFHEQVKKEEHYRRFLHNQLQEMKGNIRVFCRLKPEPKHQNEMFNYQIRSMLDTSNFKETLLITEPKTANSNGNKSRVLKQAKTYTFSFDKVFDENATNGDIFEEISQLVQSSLDGFNVCIFTYGQTGSGKTFTMSNSIDGLIPSSIKLMFERLNTLNFIDKHYHLYGQFFEIYGDDTNDLIEDGFLHINNNDELVGLDNDRLENIKMIKLYSTEQIEGLLKHASEKRATASTMANDVSSRSHSIFKVYIISYNETLQKYENIGILNLVDLAGSERLSHSQVSGIRLKETLAINKSLSALGDVIANLKGKSSHIPYRNSKLTHVLKDSLGGDSKTLMFVNISCLNSHFNESLSSLRFASKVNNTVLRK
;
A
#
# COMPACT_ATOMS: atom_id res chain seq x y z
N MET A 1 9.56 -2.43 87.32
CA MET A 1 10.59 -1.38 87.18
C MET A 1 10.32 -0.54 85.96
N CYS A 2 10.14 0.77 86.19
CA CYS A 2 10.26 1.96 85.31
C CYS A 2 10.48 1.73 83.80
N SER A 3 9.56 2.20 82.94
CA SER A 3 9.45 3.57 82.35
C SER A 3 10.37 3.73 81.12
N ARG A 4 10.00 4.31 79.97
CA ARG A 4 9.00 5.35 79.65
C ARG A 4 8.91 5.47 78.11
N LYS A 5 7.68 5.69 77.60
CA LYS A 5 7.27 6.54 76.44
C LYS A 5 7.83 6.16 75.05
N ARG A 6 7.03 6.11 73.97
CA ARG A 6 5.95 7.02 73.57
C ARG A 6 5.14 6.40 72.40
N SER A 7 3.79 6.56 72.46
CA SER A 7 2.79 6.85 71.40
C SER A 7 2.90 6.18 70.01
N GLU A 8 1.84 5.73 69.32
CA GLU A 8 0.39 5.68 69.51
C GLU A 8 -0.21 4.86 68.34
N ALA A 9 -1.36 4.21 68.61
CA ALA A 9 -2.43 3.73 67.69
C ALA A 9 -2.07 2.75 66.53
N GLN A 10 -2.47 1.46 66.58
CA GLN A 10 -3.78 0.90 66.13
C GLN A 10 -4.15 1.30 64.69
N ALA A 11 -4.58 0.44 63.77
CA ALA A 11 -4.78 -1.00 63.68
C ALA A 11 -5.03 -1.33 62.19
N GLN A 12 -4.87 -2.60 61.81
CA GLN A 12 -5.62 -3.40 60.82
C GLN A 12 -6.27 -2.71 59.60
N ALA A 13 -6.36 -3.30 58.40
CA ALA A 13 -5.90 -4.51 57.75
C ALA A 13 -6.71 -4.53 56.44
N LYS A 14 -6.12 -5.02 55.33
CA LYS A 14 -6.86 -5.55 54.15
C LYS A 14 -7.70 -4.50 53.40
N SER A 15 -7.96 -4.55 52.11
CA SER A 15 -7.83 -5.54 51.05
C SER A 15 -8.04 -4.80 49.72
N LEU A 16 -7.37 -5.29 48.68
CA LEU A 16 -7.75 -5.31 47.25
C LEU A 16 -9.29 -5.39 47.01
N PRO A 17 -9.85 -5.12 45.81
CA PRO A 17 -9.28 -5.28 44.45
C PRO A 17 -9.56 -4.08 43.51
N GLU A 18 -8.76 -3.83 42.48
CA GLU A 18 -8.78 -4.47 41.16
C GLU A 18 -10.12 -4.40 40.42
N HIS A 19 -10.10 -3.60 39.34
CA HIS A 19 -10.77 -3.92 38.08
C HIS A 19 -12.34 -3.93 38.17
N PRO A 20 -13.13 -4.20 37.13
CA PRO A 20 -13.06 -3.63 35.78
C PRO A 20 -14.46 -3.47 35.10
N LEU A 21 -14.63 -2.43 34.26
CA LEU A 21 -15.35 -2.51 32.96
C LEU A 21 -16.86 -2.58 33.00
N GLN A 22 -17.59 -2.37 31.91
CA GLN A 22 -17.47 -2.66 30.47
C GLN A 22 -18.61 -1.84 29.85
N ARG A 23 -18.61 -1.77 28.51
CA ARG A 23 -19.76 -1.90 27.59
C ARG A 23 -21.15 -1.37 28.02
N GLN A 24 -21.89 -0.75 27.13
CA GLN A 24 -22.44 -1.34 25.90
C GLN A 24 -22.93 -0.16 25.04
N ARG A 25 -22.71 -0.21 23.72
CA ARG A 25 -23.70 -0.58 22.68
C ARG A 25 -25.01 0.24 22.81
N TYR A 26 -25.58 0.79 21.76
CA TYR A 26 -25.93 0.17 20.48
C TYR A 26 -26.33 1.28 19.50
N SER A 27 -26.21 0.95 18.21
CA SER A 27 -27.14 1.25 17.11
C SER A 27 -27.47 2.73 16.78
N HIS A 28 -27.78 3.15 15.56
CA HIS A 28 -28.34 2.49 14.38
C HIS A 28 -27.82 3.20 13.12
N SER A 29 -27.26 2.46 12.16
CA SER A 29 -27.86 2.21 10.84
C SER A 29 -28.47 3.43 10.15
N HIS A 30 -27.91 3.81 9.01
CA HIS A 30 -28.62 3.65 7.74
C HIS A 30 -27.64 3.50 6.57
N SER A 31 -27.81 2.34 5.93
CA SER A 31 -27.37 1.98 4.60
C SER A 31 -27.82 2.98 3.54
N GLN A 32 -26.93 3.29 2.60
CA GLN A 32 -27.26 3.10 1.17
C GLN A 32 -25.98 2.91 0.35
N SER A 33 -25.85 1.68 -0.14
CA SER A 33 -24.97 1.20 -1.19
C SER A 33 -25.28 1.83 -2.56
N ARG A 34 -24.25 2.13 -3.35
CA ARG A 34 -24.13 1.85 -4.80
C ARG A 34 -22.62 1.74 -5.09
N ILE A 35 -22.06 0.53 -5.09
CA ILE A 35 -21.97 -0.47 -6.17
C ILE A 35 -20.96 -0.08 -7.27
N PRO A 36 -20.14 -1.05 -7.72
CA PRO A 36 -18.82 -0.87 -8.31
C PRO A 36 -18.83 -1.04 -9.84
N LEU A 37 -17.78 -0.60 -10.51
CA LEU A 37 -17.46 -1.07 -11.86
C LEU A 37 -16.39 -2.17 -11.75
N GLN A 38 -16.84 -3.41 -11.55
CA GLN A 38 -16.10 -4.57 -12.01
C GLN A 38 -16.49 -4.81 -13.47
N ILE A 39 -15.50 -4.85 -14.37
CA ILE A 39 -15.69 -5.58 -15.62
C ILE A 39 -15.37 -7.05 -15.32
N VAL A 40 -16.45 -7.83 -15.29
CA VAL A 40 -16.50 -9.29 -15.38
C VAL A 40 -16.09 -9.67 -16.81
N SER A 41 -15.25 -10.68 -17.03
CA SER A 41 -15.79 -12.00 -17.38
C SER A 41 -14.80 -13.14 -17.17
N ASN A 42 -15.14 -14.03 -16.23
CA ASN A 42 -15.14 -15.46 -16.53
C ASN A 42 -16.56 -15.83 -17.02
N PRO A 43 -16.67 -16.86 -17.86
CA PRO A 43 -17.64 -17.90 -17.57
C PRO A 43 -16.92 -19.21 -17.26
N SER A 44 -17.29 -19.75 -16.12
CA SER A 44 -16.92 -21.03 -15.55
C SER A 44 -17.35 -22.22 -16.42
N SER A 45 -16.47 -23.22 -16.49
CA SER A 45 -16.74 -24.67 -16.45
C SER A 45 -18.15 -25.17 -16.80
N PHE A 46 -18.24 -25.94 -17.89
CA PHE A 46 -19.16 -27.08 -17.97
C PHE A 46 -18.43 -28.29 -18.55
N LEU A 47 -18.32 -29.32 -17.70
CA LEU A 47 -18.33 -30.76 -17.99
C LEU A 47 -17.19 -31.39 -18.82
N ASN A 48 -16.30 -32.06 -18.07
CA ASN A 48 -15.90 -33.42 -18.40
C ASN A 48 -17.13 -34.29 -18.71
N SER A 49 -17.16 -34.96 -19.86
CA SER A 49 -17.52 -36.38 -19.96
C SER A 49 -17.35 -36.91 -21.37
N SER A 50 -16.52 -37.96 -21.46
CA SER A 50 -16.74 -39.20 -22.22
C SER A 50 -16.92 -39.14 -23.74
N ASP A 51 -15.93 -39.77 -24.37
CA ASP A 51 -16.10 -40.94 -25.23
C ASP A 51 -16.57 -40.80 -26.69
N HIS A 52 -15.75 -41.50 -27.47
CA HIS A 52 -16.08 -42.33 -28.62
C HIS A 52 -16.04 -41.71 -30.03
N THR A 53 -14.93 -42.12 -30.68
CA THR A 53 -14.88 -42.82 -31.97
C THR A 53 -15.19 -42.01 -33.22
N PHE A 54 -14.15 -41.83 -34.03
CA PHE A 54 -13.97 -42.29 -35.42
C PHE A 54 -12.74 -41.52 -35.94
N SER A 55 -11.70 -42.10 -36.56
CA SER A 55 -11.51 -43.46 -37.00
C SER A 55 -10.04 -43.71 -37.36
N LYS A 56 -9.60 -44.94 -37.04
CA LYS A 56 -8.71 -45.82 -37.80
C LYS A 56 -7.60 -45.19 -38.65
N ARG A 57 -6.37 -45.35 -38.15
CA ARG A 57 -5.19 -45.71 -38.96
C ARG A 57 -5.58 -46.76 -40.02
N ARG A 58 -5.40 -46.45 -41.30
CA ARG A 58 -5.14 -47.46 -42.34
C ARG A 58 -3.74 -47.22 -42.89
N LYS A 59 -2.96 -48.31 -42.89
CA LYS A 59 -1.62 -48.40 -43.48
C LYS A 59 -1.66 -47.83 -44.90
N LEU A 60 -0.74 -46.91 -45.16
CA LEU A 60 -0.50 -46.32 -46.47
C LEU A 60 0.01 -47.40 -47.42
N ASP A 61 -0.65 -47.55 -48.56
CA ASP A 61 -0.11 -48.24 -49.72
C ASP A 61 0.02 -47.23 -50.86
N LEU A 62 1.26 -47.02 -51.30
CA LEU A 62 1.76 -45.79 -51.95
C LEU A 62 1.86 -45.91 -53.47
N GLN A 63 1.02 -46.72 -54.14
CA GLN A 63 1.28 -47.14 -55.53
C GLN A 63 0.18 -46.89 -56.57
N ASN A 64 -0.77 -45.94 -56.41
CA ASN A 64 -1.75 -45.67 -57.48
C ASN A 64 -2.13 -44.18 -57.69
N PRO A 65 -1.80 -43.55 -58.84
CA PRO A 65 -1.97 -42.12 -59.09
C PRO A 65 -3.43 -41.64 -59.18
N LYS A 66 -4.43 -42.51 -59.39
CA LYS A 66 -5.86 -42.12 -59.39
C LYS A 66 -6.47 -41.97 -57.99
N SER A 67 -5.86 -42.58 -56.95
CA SER A 67 -6.32 -42.48 -55.56
C SER A 67 -5.94 -41.14 -54.91
N MET A 68 -4.78 -40.60 -55.29
CA MET A 68 -4.22 -39.37 -54.71
C MET A 68 -5.04 -38.11 -55.09
N ALA A 69 -5.58 -38.05 -56.31
CA ALA A 69 -6.40 -36.93 -56.77
C ALA A 69 -7.76 -36.83 -56.05
N ALA A 70 -8.37 -37.97 -55.71
CA ALA A 70 -9.63 -38.00 -54.96
C ALA A 70 -9.41 -37.55 -53.49
N ILE A 71 -8.30 -37.98 -52.87
CA ILE A 71 -7.95 -37.60 -51.49
C ILE A 71 -7.62 -36.10 -51.40
N ILE A 72 -6.86 -35.56 -52.35
CA ILE A 72 -6.54 -34.14 -52.41
C ILE A 72 -7.83 -33.31 -52.52
N LYS A 73 -8.79 -33.74 -53.35
CA LYS A 73 -10.06 -33.02 -53.51
C LYS A 73 -10.89 -32.98 -52.22
N THR A 74 -11.00 -34.10 -51.50
CA THR A 74 -11.76 -34.17 -50.24
C THR A 74 -11.08 -33.40 -49.11
N VAL A 75 -9.74 -33.49 -49.00
CA VAL A 75 -8.98 -32.70 -48.01
C VAL A 75 -9.08 -31.21 -48.33
N TYR A 76 -9.06 -30.83 -49.60
CA TYR A 76 -9.22 -29.43 -50.02
C TYR A 76 -10.62 -28.89 -49.75
N THR A 77 -11.67 -29.70 -49.86
CA THR A 77 -13.03 -29.26 -49.50
C THR A 77 -13.24 -29.16 -48.00
N ASP A 78 -12.75 -30.12 -47.21
CA ASP A 78 -12.87 -30.09 -45.74
C ASP A 78 -12.03 -28.99 -45.09
N THR A 79 -10.88 -28.66 -45.68
CA THR A 79 -10.06 -27.54 -45.19
C THR A 79 -10.70 -26.19 -45.51
N ASN A 80 -11.33 -26.03 -46.68
CA ASN A 80 -12.03 -24.79 -47.01
C ASN A 80 -13.29 -24.57 -46.15
N THR A 81 -14.06 -25.61 -45.83
CA THR A 81 -15.21 -25.48 -44.92
C THR A 81 -14.78 -25.12 -43.50
N GLN A 82 -13.68 -25.68 -42.99
CA GLN A 82 -13.09 -25.28 -41.71
C GLN A 82 -12.60 -23.82 -41.72
N ILE A 83 -12.03 -23.36 -42.84
CA ILE A 83 -11.62 -21.95 -43.01
C ILE A 83 -12.83 -21.02 -43.00
N ASP A 84 -13.94 -21.40 -43.63
CA ASP A 84 -15.17 -20.60 -43.65
C ASP A 84 -15.81 -20.49 -42.26
N GLU A 85 -15.85 -21.59 -41.49
CA GLU A 85 -16.34 -21.57 -40.09
C GLU A 85 -15.44 -20.72 -39.17
N LEU A 86 -14.12 -20.82 -39.30
CA LEU A 86 -13.18 -19.98 -38.56
C LEU A 86 -13.33 -18.50 -38.93
N THR A 87 -13.60 -18.19 -40.20
CA THR A 87 -13.82 -16.82 -40.68
C THR A 87 -15.11 -16.25 -40.12
N ARG A 88 -16.18 -17.04 -40.02
CA ARG A 88 -17.43 -16.63 -39.38
C ARG A 88 -17.26 -16.36 -37.89
N MET A 89 -16.58 -17.25 -37.16
CA MET A 89 -16.29 -17.05 -35.73
C MET A 89 -15.43 -15.80 -35.47
N LYS A 90 -14.48 -15.51 -36.37
CA LYS A 90 -13.67 -14.28 -36.31
C LYS A 90 -14.54 -13.02 -36.41
N TYR A 91 -15.49 -12.97 -37.35
CA TYR A 91 -16.40 -11.83 -37.50
C TYR A 91 -17.36 -11.67 -36.32
N GLU A 92 -17.88 -12.77 -35.76
CA GLU A 92 -18.70 -12.72 -34.55
C GLU A 92 -17.92 -12.16 -33.35
N LYS A 93 -16.66 -12.59 -33.17
CA LYS A 93 -15.78 -12.07 -32.10
C LYS A 93 -15.37 -10.61 -32.31
N LEU A 94 -15.22 -10.17 -33.56
CA LEU A 94 -14.92 -8.77 -33.88
C LEU A 94 -16.07 -7.84 -33.49
N ASN A 95 -17.32 -8.27 -33.75
CA ASN A 95 -18.51 -7.51 -33.36
C ASN A 95 -18.70 -7.46 -31.83
N GLU A 96 -18.37 -8.53 -31.10
CA GLU A 96 -18.36 -8.50 -29.63
C GLU A 96 -17.29 -7.52 -29.09
N LEU A 97 -16.10 -7.50 -29.71
CA LEU A 97 -15.02 -6.58 -29.35
C LEU A 97 -15.44 -5.11 -29.53
N ASP A 98 -16.13 -4.79 -30.62
CA ASP A 98 -16.59 -3.42 -30.88
C ASP A 98 -17.69 -2.96 -29.91
N LYS A 99 -18.58 -3.87 -29.49
CA LYS A 99 -19.54 -3.59 -28.41
C LYS A 99 -18.84 -3.30 -27.08
N ILE A 100 -17.80 -4.06 -26.73
CA ILE A 100 -17.01 -3.86 -25.50
C ILE A 100 -16.24 -2.54 -25.56
N LYS A 101 -15.66 -2.17 -26.71
CA LYS A 101 -14.99 -0.87 -26.91
C LYS A 101 -15.94 0.30 -26.71
N SER A 102 -17.15 0.23 -27.27
CA SER A 102 -18.17 1.27 -27.10
C SER A 102 -18.58 1.45 -25.63
N GLN A 103 -18.73 0.35 -24.89
CA GLN A 103 -19.03 0.38 -23.46
C GLN A 103 -17.86 0.94 -22.63
N THR A 104 -16.62 0.57 -22.98
CA THR A 104 -15.40 1.06 -22.32
C THR A 104 -15.25 2.58 -22.49
N TRP A 105 -15.54 3.10 -23.68
CA TRP A 105 -15.49 4.53 -23.96
C TRP A 105 -16.54 5.32 -23.16
N LYS A 106 -17.78 4.80 -23.05
CA LYS A 106 -18.83 5.40 -22.21
C LYS A 106 -18.43 5.47 -20.73
N LEU A 107 -17.72 4.46 -20.22
CA LEU A 107 -17.25 4.44 -18.84
C LEU A 107 -16.06 5.39 -18.63
N GLN A 108 -15.13 5.46 -19.58
CA GLN A 108 -14.00 6.40 -19.52
C GLN A 108 -14.45 7.86 -19.58
N SER A 109 -15.51 8.18 -20.32
CA SER A 109 -16.09 9.52 -20.37
C SER A 109 -16.72 9.99 -19.05
N GLN A 110 -17.02 9.09 -18.11
CA GLN A 110 -17.63 9.44 -16.81
C GLN A 110 -16.61 9.64 -15.68
N ILE A 111 -15.35 9.23 -15.88
CA ILE A 111 -14.27 9.32 -14.88
C ILE A 111 -13.99 10.77 -14.44
N PRO A 112 -13.87 11.77 -15.34
CA PRO A 112 -13.53 13.14 -14.93
C PRO A 112 -14.61 13.81 -14.06
N ASP A 113 -15.89 13.52 -14.34
CA ASP A 113 -17.01 14.09 -13.56
C ASP A 113 -17.12 13.44 -12.17
N LEU A 114 -16.62 12.22 -12.00
CA LEU A 114 -16.52 11.53 -10.71
C LEU A 114 -15.30 12.02 -9.91
N GLU A 115 -14.17 12.29 -10.55
CA GLU A 115 -12.98 12.88 -9.91
C GLU A 115 -13.28 14.28 -9.35
N LEU A 116 -13.99 15.12 -10.11
CA LEU A 116 -14.42 16.44 -9.65
C LEU A 116 -15.35 16.37 -8.41
N LYS A 117 -16.26 15.39 -8.37
CA LYS A 117 -17.13 15.15 -7.21
C LYS A 117 -16.33 14.64 -6.00
N LEU A 118 -15.31 13.82 -6.24
CA LEU A 118 -14.45 13.25 -5.20
C LEU A 118 -13.58 14.34 -4.53
N ASP A 119 -13.06 15.29 -5.30
CA ASP A 119 -12.32 16.44 -4.76
C ASP A 119 -13.21 17.42 -3.97
N LYS A 120 -14.46 17.62 -4.43
CA LYS A 120 -15.43 18.42 -3.68
C LYS A 120 -15.77 17.80 -2.32
N VAL A 121 -15.92 16.49 -2.25
CA VAL A 121 -16.16 15.75 -0.99
C VAL A 121 -14.92 15.77 -0.09
N ARG A 122 -13.70 15.64 -0.65
CA ARG A 122 -12.44 15.77 0.13
C ARG A 122 -12.30 17.16 0.77
N SER A 123 -12.64 18.21 0.04
CA SER A 123 -12.61 19.58 0.57
C SER A 123 -13.62 19.80 1.70
N GLU A 124 -14.84 19.27 1.57
CA GLU A 124 -15.85 19.31 2.63
C GLU A 124 -15.42 18.48 3.86
N MET A 125 -14.78 17.33 3.64
CA MET A 125 -14.26 16.48 4.72
C MET A 125 -13.18 17.19 5.54
N GLU A 126 -12.21 17.87 4.92
CA GLU A 126 -11.19 18.64 5.65
C GLU A 126 -11.79 19.86 6.38
N ARG A 127 -12.84 20.47 5.83
CA ARG A 127 -13.58 21.54 6.50
C ARG A 127 -14.33 21.03 7.74
N VAL A 128 -14.97 19.87 7.66
CA VAL A 128 -15.67 19.24 8.79
C VAL A 128 -14.69 18.76 9.85
N LYS A 129 -13.55 18.19 9.45
CA LYS A 129 -12.47 17.75 10.35
C LYS A 129 -11.86 18.91 11.13
N SER A 130 -11.67 20.05 10.47
CA SER A 130 -11.21 21.29 11.12
C SER A 130 -12.23 21.82 12.15
N LYS A 131 -13.53 21.77 11.82
CA LYS A 131 -14.61 22.12 12.77
C LYS A 131 -14.71 21.14 13.94
N PHE A 132 -14.55 19.84 13.67
CA PHE A 132 -14.55 18.80 14.70
C PHE A 132 -13.41 19.01 15.70
N ASN A 133 -12.18 19.23 15.22
CA ASN A 133 -11.02 19.50 16.06
C ASN A 133 -11.20 20.78 16.91
N PHE A 134 -11.88 21.79 16.38
CA PHE A 134 -12.20 23.01 17.13
C PHE A 134 -13.23 22.75 18.24
N ILE A 135 -14.30 21.99 17.94
CA ILE A 135 -15.31 21.59 18.93
C ILE A 135 -14.70 20.68 20.00
N GLU A 136 -13.82 19.75 19.62
CA GLU A 136 -13.12 18.86 20.55
C GLU A 136 -12.27 19.65 21.55
N ARG A 137 -11.55 20.69 21.10
CA ARG A 137 -10.82 21.61 21.99
C ARG A 137 -11.76 22.39 22.92
N GLN A 138 -12.92 22.83 22.44
CA GLN A 138 -13.93 23.51 23.26
C GLN A 138 -14.51 22.58 24.33
N ILE A 139 -14.79 21.31 23.99
CA ILE A 139 -15.28 20.30 24.94
C ILE A 139 -14.23 20.02 26.01
N ILE A 140 -12.94 19.91 25.65
CA ILE A 140 -11.84 19.75 26.61
C ILE A 140 -11.76 20.95 27.56
N GLY A 141 -11.88 22.17 27.03
CA GLY A 141 -11.92 23.39 27.84
C GLY A 141 -13.10 23.44 28.81
N LEU A 142 -14.31 23.13 28.34
CA LEU A 142 -15.52 23.10 29.15
C LEU A 142 -15.47 22.01 30.23
N ASN A 143 -14.92 20.84 29.93
CA ASN A 143 -14.73 19.77 30.91
C ASN A 143 -13.71 20.15 31.99
N SER A 144 -12.64 20.87 31.64
CA SER A 144 -11.69 21.40 32.62
C SER A 144 -12.35 22.42 33.57
N LEU A 145 -13.12 23.36 33.03
CA LEU A 145 -13.91 24.34 33.79
C LEU A 145 -14.96 23.66 34.69
N LYS A 146 -15.65 22.64 34.18
CA LYS A 146 -16.61 21.84 34.96
C LYS A 146 -15.94 21.15 36.13
N SER A 147 -14.80 20.48 35.91
CA SER A 147 -14.05 19.80 36.98
C SER A 147 -13.58 20.78 38.04
N GLN A 148 -13.03 21.93 37.66
CA GLN A 148 -12.64 22.99 38.61
C GLN A 148 -13.84 23.51 39.42
N LYS A 149 -15.01 23.69 38.79
CA LYS A 149 -16.23 24.15 39.47
C LYS A 149 -16.73 23.10 40.46
N VAL A 150 -16.76 21.83 40.07
CA VAL A 150 -17.16 20.70 40.93
C VAL A 150 -16.21 20.57 42.12
N GLU A 151 -14.90 20.70 41.92
CA GLU A 151 -13.90 20.71 43.00
C GLU A 151 -14.17 21.86 43.99
N SER A 152 -14.43 23.07 43.47
CA SER A 152 -14.72 24.26 44.31
C SER A 152 -16.02 24.11 45.10
N LEU A 153 -17.05 23.51 44.50
CA LEU A 153 -18.34 23.27 45.14
C LEU A 153 -18.22 22.16 46.18
N LYS A 154 -17.50 21.07 45.90
CA LYS A 154 -17.20 20.02 46.89
C LYS A 154 -16.45 20.59 48.09
N LYS A 155 -15.45 21.45 47.85
CA LYS A 155 -14.71 22.13 48.92
C LYS A 155 -15.61 23.05 49.74
N SER A 156 -16.50 23.81 49.08
CA SER A 156 -17.45 24.71 49.73
C SER A 156 -18.51 23.94 50.54
N ILE A 157 -19.05 22.84 50.01
CA ILE A 157 -19.99 21.95 50.70
C ILE A 157 -19.30 21.27 51.89
N SER A 158 -18.04 20.85 51.76
CA SER A 158 -17.28 20.25 52.86
C SER A 158 -17.04 21.25 53.99
N ILE A 159 -16.67 22.49 53.64
CA ILE A 159 -16.51 23.57 54.62
C ILE A 159 -17.86 23.83 55.31
N PHE A 160 -18.94 24.01 54.55
CA PHE A 160 -20.28 24.24 55.09
C PHE A 160 -20.77 23.09 55.98
N LYS A 161 -20.58 21.83 55.56
CA LYS A 161 -20.95 20.64 56.33
C LYS A 161 -20.20 20.58 57.65
N ASN A 162 -18.90 20.87 57.65
CA ASN A 162 -18.08 20.87 58.87
C ASN A 162 -18.48 22.03 59.80
N THR A 163 -18.70 23.24 59.26
CA THR A 163 -19.14 24.40 60.05
C THR A 163 -20.55 24.21 60.63
N MET A 164 -21.48 23.60 59.89
CA MET A 164 -22.81 23.28 60.40
C MET A 164 -22.78 22.15 61.42
N LYS A 165 -21.88 21.17 61.25
CA LYS A 165 -21.68 20.09 62.23
C LYS A 165 -21.11 20.63 63.54
N GLU A 166 -20.08 21.48 63.52
CA GLU A 166 -19.58 22.15 64.72
C GLU A 166 -20.67 22.99 65.41
N LYS A 167 -21.43 23.80 64.66
CA LYS A 167 -22.53 24.58 65.25
C LYS A 167 -23.66 23.72 65.82
N PHE A 168 -23.92 22.55 65.22
CA PHE A 168 -24.93 21.62 65.71
C PHE A 168 -24.44 20.88 66.96
N ASP A 169 -23.19 20.41 66.96
CA ASP A 169 -22.55 19.74 68.09
C ASP A 169 -22.42 20.70 69.28
N ASP A 170 -22.05 21.97 69.06
CA ASP A 170 -22.02 23.02 70.09
C ASP A 170 -23.42 23.31 70.66
N LYS A 171 -24.45 23.33 69.80
CA LYS A 171 -25.84 23.58 70.24
C LYS A 171 -26.39 22.39 71.03
N VAL A 172 -26.15 21.17 70.56
CA VAL A 172 -26.54 19.93 71.24
C VAL A 172 -25.82 19.80 72.58
N ASN A 173 -24.53 20.07 72.65
CA ASN A 173 -23.78 20.08 73.92
C ASN A 173 -24.28 21.17 74.88
N SER A 174 -24.57 22.39 74.39
CA SER A 174 -25.13 23.46 75.22
C SER A 174 -26.53 23.12 75.78
N LEU A 175 -27.35 22.42 74.98
CA LEU A 175 -28.69 22.01 75.38
C LEU A 175 -28.63 20.81 76.34
N ASN A 176 -27.77 19.83 76.07
CA ASN A 176 -27.56 18.68 76.94
C ASN A 176 -27.07 19.11 78.32
N VAL A 177 -26.07 20.00 78.42
CA VAL A 177 -25.63 20.55 79.72
C VAL A 177 -26.77 21.28 80.43
N LYS A 178 -27.53 22.12 79.71
CA LYS A 178 -28.65 22.89 80.29
C LYS A 178 -29.81 22.01 80.77
N TYR A 179 -30.10 20.90 80.07
CA TYR A 179 -31.18 19.99 80.45
C TYR A 179 -30.71 18.94 81.46
N GLU A 180 -29.45 18.49 81.43
CA GLU A 180 -28.88 17.68 82.50
C GLU A 180 -28.89 18.46 83.81
N GLU A 181 -28.41 19.71 83.87
CA GLU A 181 -28.47 20.53 85.09
C GLU A 181 -29.91 20.72 85.60
N LYS A 182 -30.90 20.90 84.70
CA LYS A 182 -32.32 20.99 85.10
C LYS A 182 -32.87 19.66 85.60
N ILE A 183 -32.53 18.54 84.96
CA ILE A 183 -32.99 17.20 85.34
C ILE A 183 -32.35 16.82 86.68
N THR A 184 -31.05 17.06 86.88
CA THR A 184 -30.36 16.79 88.15
C THR A 184 -30.95 17.65 89.26
N LYS A 185 -31.27 18.93 89.01
CA LYS A 185 -31.90 19.80 90.02
C LYS A 185 -33.33 19.36 90.38
N ILE A 186 -34.16 19.00 89.40
CA ILE A 186 -35.52 18.49 89.64
C ILE A 186 -35.50 17.13 90.36
N ILE A 187 -34.56 16.24 90.00
CA ILE A 187 -34.40 14.94 90.66
C ILE A 187 -33.87 15.10 92.09
N GLN A 188 -32.90 16.00 92.33
CA GLN A 188 -32.37 16.28 93.66
C GLN A 188 -33.43 16.90 94.58
N ASP A 189 -34.14 17.93 94.09
CA ASP A 189 -35.23 18.59 94.82
C ASP A 189 -36.40 17.61 95.08
N GLY A 190 -36.69 16.72 94.13
CA GLY A 190 -37.70 15.67 94.27
C GLY A 190 -37.33 14.59 95.29
N ILE A 191 -36.09 14.09 95.25
CA ILE A 191 -35.60 13.06 96.18
C ILE A 191 -35.53 13.60 97.61
N GLU A 192 -35.13 14.86 97.82
CA GLU A 192 -35.10 15.48 99.15
C GLU A 192 -36.53 15.72 99.71
N SER A 193 -37.47 16.15 98.86
CA SER A 193 -38.90 16.28 99.20
C SER A 193 -39.55 14.93 99.56
N PHE A 194 -39.28 13.87 98.79
CA PHE A 194 -39.86 12.55 99.03
C PHE A 194 -39.23 11.83 100.24
N LYS A 195 -37.92 11.94 100.46
CA LYS A 195 -37.26 11.40 101.67
C LYS A 195 -37.72 12.09 102.96
N ALA A 196 -38.03 13.39 102.93
CA ALA A 196 -38.58 14.11 104.07
C ALA A 196 -40.03 13.67 104.42
N LYS A 197 -40.85 13.36 103.41
CA LYS A 197 -42.21 12.83 103.60
C LYS A 197 -42.22 11.36 104.02
N GLU A 198 -41.34 10.53 103.47
CA GLU A 198 -41.19 9.12 103.85
C GLU A 198 -40.69 8.98 105.30
N LYS A 199 -39.78 9.87 105.74
CA LYS A 199 -39.32 9.91 107.14
C LYS A 199 -40.45 10.28 108.11
N LYS A 200 -41.25 11.31 107.80
CA LYS A 200 -42.43 11.69 108.61
C LYS A 200 -43.47 10.57 108.73
N LEU A 201 -43.78 9.89 107.62
CA LEU A 201 -44.76 8.78 107.60
C LEU A 201 -44.22 7.51 108.29
N LYS A 202 -42.91 7.25 108.24
CA LYS A 202 -42.29 6.12 108.97
C LYS A 202 -42.19 6.36 110.47
N ASP A 203 -42.03 7.61 110.90
CA ASP A 203 -42.03 8.00 112.32
C ASP A 203 -43.47 7.97 112.89
N GLU A 204 -44.51 8.40 112.14
CA GLU A 204 -45.93 8.29 112.54
C GLU A 204 -46.46 6.84 112.58
N ILE A 205 -45.97 5.94 111.72
CA ILE A 205 -46.36 4.50 111.72
C ILE A 205 -45.68 3.71 112.85
N LYS A 206 -44.55 4.22 113.37
CA LYS A 206 -43.83 3.61 114.50
C LYS A 206 -44.46 4.00 115.84
N ASP A 207 -44.91 5.24 115.97
CA ASP A 207 -45.53 5.75 117.21
C ASP A 207 -47.00 5.29 117.40
N LEU A 208 -47.69 4.86 116.33
CA LEU A 208 -49.07 4.34 116.39
C LEU A 208 -49.21 2.81 116.53
N LYS A 209 -48.09 2.07 116.55
CA LYS A 209 -48.11 0.59 116.58
C LYS A 209 -47.62 0.00 117.91
N ASP A 210 -47.00 0.81 118.76
CA ASP A 210 -46.55 0.43 120.11
C ASP A 210 -47.52 0.90 121.22
N GLU A 211 -48.59 1.62 120.87
CA GLU A 211 -49.77 1.80 121.72
C GLU A 211 -50.92 0.91 121.23
N LEU A 212 -51.45 0.11 122.16
CA LEU A 212 -52.74 -0.59 122.10
C LEU A 212 -52.76 -2.04 121.61
N GLY A 213 -51.81 -2.84 122.11
CA GLY A 213 -52.08 -4.23 122.47
C GLY A 213 -52.46 -4.35 123.95
N SER A 214 -53.74 -4.53 124.27
CA SER A 214 -54.18 -5.36 125.42
C SER A 214 -55.71 -5.55 125.48
N TYR A 215 -56.12 -6.82 125.51
CA TYR A 215 -57.29 -7.40 126.23
C TYR A 215 -58.69 -6.86 125.87
N SER A 216 -59.52 -7.56 125.10
CA SER A 216 -60.20 -8.85 125.38
C SER A 216 -61.14 -8.82 126.59
N SER A 217 -62.34 -9.40 126.35
CA SER A 217 -63.35 -9.89 127.29
C SER A 217 -64.37 -8.85 127.77
N ASP A 218 -65.68 -9.06 127.81
CA ASP A 218 -66.61 -10.11 127.36
C ASP A 218 -68.03 -9.64 127.73
N VAL A 219 -69.05 -10.25 127.08
CA VAL A 219 -70.33 -10.67 127.70
C VAL A 219 -71.52 -9.68 127.82
N LEU A 220 -72.53 -10.02 127.00
CA LEU A 220 -73.99 -10.10 127.22
C LEU A 220 -74.86 -8.86 127.50
N GLN A 221 -75.66 -8.53 126.48
CA GLN A 221 -77.13 -8.76 126.44
C GLN A 221 -77.94 -8.39 127.69
N ILE A 222 -78.69 -7.28 127.63
CA ILE A 222 -80.03 -7.04 128.22
C ILE A 222 -80.65 -5.80 127.51
N ASP A 223 -81.99 -5.82 127.33
CA ASP A 223 -82.87 -4.74 126.83
C ASP A 223 -83.34 -4.67 125.37
N LYS A 224 -83.59 -5.86 124.82
CA LYS A 224 -84.80 -6.13 124.01
C LYS A 224 -86.04 -6.03 124.91
N LYS A 225 -86.85 -4.95 124.86
CA LYS A 225 -88.34 -4.98 125.02
C LYS A 225 -89.12 -3.65 125.11
N LYS A 226 -88.53 -2.45 125.04
CA LYS A 226 -89.31 -1.21 125.34
C LYS A 226 -89.86 -0.39 124.17
N LEU A 227 -89.45 -0.60 122.92
CA LEU A 227 -89.77 0.35 121.83
C LEU A 227 -90.78 -0.15 120.77
N ASP A 228 -91.45 -1.27 121.02
CA ASP A 228 -92.35 -1.93 120.05
C ASP A 228 -93.83 -1.48 120.14
N LYS A 229 -94.11 -0.25 120.59
CA LYS A 229 -95.51 0.21 120.80
C LYS A 229 -95.92 1.50 120.09
N GLU A 230 -95.00 2.31 119.58
CA GLU A 230 -95.36 3.63 119.05
C GLU A 230 -95.21 3.78 117.52
N LEU A 231 -94.52 2.87 116.82
CA LEU A 231 -94.13 3.09 115.41
C LEU A 231 -95.08 2.51 114.34
N ARG A 232 -96.17 1.83 114.72
CA ARG A 232 -97.04 1.09 113.77
C ARG A 232 -98.23 1.89 113.22
N GLN A 233 -98.40 3.16 113.58
CA GLN A 233 -99.59 3.95 113.17
C GLN A 233 -99.32 5.03 112.12
N GLU A 234 -98.06 5.38 111.82
CA GLU A 234 -97.70 6.34 110.75
C GLU A 234 -97.41 5.68 109.38
N LEU A 235 -97.23 4.36 109.34
CA LEU A 235 -96.73 3.64 108.15
C LEU A 235 -97.78 3.41 107.03
N ASP A 236 -99.08 3.56 107.31
CA ASP A 236 -100.15 3.13 106.37
C ASP A 236 -100.60 4.22 105.38
N ASN A 237 -100.21 5.49 105.59
CA ASN A 237 -100.64 6.62 104.75
C ASN A 237 -99.63 6.99 103.64
N TYR A 238 -98.38 6.53 103.69
CA TYR A 238 -97.33 6.87 102.70
C TYR A 238 -97.26 5.93 101.49
N THR A 239 -97.79 4.71 101.59
CA THR A 239 -97.58 3.61 100.63
C THR A 239 -98.42 3.68 99.35
N LYS A 240 -99.42 4.57 99.27
CA LYS A 240 -100.38 4.60 98.15
C LYS A 240 -99.99 5.53 97.00
N THR A 241 -99.17 6.54 97.23
CA THR A 241 -98.77 7.53 96.21
C THR A 241 -97.49 7.16 95.46
N GLU A 242 -96.56 6.41 96.06
CA GLU A 242 -95.24 6.09 95.47
C GLU A 242 -95.28 4.96 94.41
N ASN A 243 -96.32 4.12 94.42
CA ASN A 243 -96.43 2.94 93.54
C ASN A 243 -96.79 3.23 92.07
N ILE A 244 -97.18 4.47 91.75
CA ILE A 244 -97.53 4.87 90.38
C ILE A 244 -96.28 5.32 89.60
N ASP A 245 -95.34 6.03 90.24
CA ASP A 245 -94.14 6.54 89.58
C ASP A 245 -93.09 5.45 89.29
N ILE A 246 -93.01 4.41 90.13
CA ILE A 246 -92.08 3.28 89.97
C ILE A 246 -92.37 2.45 88.70
N ARG A 247 -93.62 2.38 88.24
CA ARG A 247 -93.95 1.60 87.03
C ARG A 247 -93.50 2.29 85.74
N ARG A 248 -93.50 3.62 85.69
CA ARG A 248 -93.09 4.38 84.50
C ARG A 248 -91.58 4.22 84.23
N ILE A 249 -90.76 4.37 85.27
CA ILE A 249 -89.29 4.29 85.17
C ILE A 249 -88.81 2.87 84.79
N LYS A 250 -89.49 1.83 85.29
CA LYS A 250 -89.16 0.43 84.91
C LYS A 250 -89.38 0.13 83.43
N SER A 251 -90.34 0.78 82.77
CA SER A 251 -90.59 0.58 81.35
C SER A 251 -89.46 1.17 80.48
N GLU A 252 -88.96 2.36 80.82
CA GLU A 252 -87.88 3.02 80.07
C GLU A 252 -86.53 2.32 80.23
N CYS A 253 -86.23 1.75 81.41
CA CYS A 253 -84.99 0.98 81.62
C CYS A 253 -84.90 -0.30 80.78
N ASN A 254 -86.02 -1.00 80.56
CA ASN A 254 -86.02 -2.22 79.75
C ASN A 254 -85.77 -1.93 78.26
N GLU A 255 -86.28 -0.81 77.74
CA GLU A 255 -86.11 -0.45 76.34
C GLU A 255 -84.65 -0.05 76.02
N LEU A 256 -83.96 0.61 76.96
CA LEU A 256 -82.54 0.95 76.83
C LEU A 256 -81.62 -0.28 76.94
N THR A 257 -81.99 -1.28 77.74
CA THR A 257 -81.18 -2.50 77.92
C THR A 257 -81.12 -3.32 76.62
N LEU A 258 -82.25 -3.48 75.94
CA LEU A 258 -82.32 -4.20 74.66
C LEU A 258 -81.50 -3.53 73.55
N LYS A 259 -81.45 -2.18 73.52
CA LYS A 259 -80.61 -1.44 72.55
C LYS A 259 -79.11 -1.61 72.81
N ILE A 260 -78.70 -1.75 74.08
CA ILE A 260 -77.29 -1.97 74.42
C ILE A 260 -76.85 -3.37 73.98
N GLU A 261 -77.69 -4.39 74.17
CA GLU A 261 -77.38 -5.76 73.74
C GLU A 261 -77.23 -5.87 72.21
N ASP A 262 -78.08 -5.20 71.44
CA ASP A 262 -78.01 -5.18 69.98
C ASP A 262 -76.70 -4.52 69.47
N LEU A 263 -76.32 -3.38 70.07
CA LEU A 263 -75.06 -2.70 69.75
C LEU A 263 -73.80 -3.54 70.07
N PHE A 264 -73.84 -4.37 71.11
CA PHE A 264 -72.72 -5.26 71.43
C PHE A 264 -72.53 -6.37 70.39
N VAL A 265 -73.62 -6.91 69.85
CA VAL A 265 -73.58 -7.90 68.77
C VAL A 265 -73.02 -7.28 67.49
N ASP A 266 -73.44 -6.06 67.16
CA ASP A 266 -72.93 -5.32 66.00
C ASP A 266 -71.42 -5.03 66.12
N ILE A 267 -70.95 -4.59 67.29
CA ILE A 267 -69.50 -4.33 67.52
C ILE A 267 -68.69 -5.61 67.36
N LYS A 268 -69.16 -6.74 67.88
CA LYS A 268 -68.45 -8.02 67.81
C LYS A 268 -68.35 -8.54 66.37
N THR A 269 -69.45 -8.50 65.63
CA THR A 269 -69.47 -8.94 64.22
C THR A 269 -68.59 -8.05 63.32
N LEU A 270 -68.54 -6.74 63.58
CA LEU A 270 -67.61 -5.82 62.92
C LEU A 270 -66.15 -6.15 63.26
N HIS A 271 -65.85 -6.45 64.52
CA HIS A 271 -64.49 -6.79 64.95
C HIS A 271 -63.97 -8.06 64.27
N ASP A 272 -64.73 -9.15 64.32
CA ASP A 272 -64.35 -10.44 63.71
C ASP A 272 -64.15 -10.31 62.18
N LYS A 273 -64.98 -9.50 61.52
CA LYS A 273 -64.85 -9.20 60.09
C LYS A 273 -63.58 -8.43 59.77
N TYR A 274 -63.23 -7.42 60.56
CA TYR A 274 -62.00 -6.66 60.35
C TYR A 274 -60.75 -7.49 60.70
N GLU A 275 -60.77 -8.31 61.74
CA GLU A 275 -59.65 -9.16 62.12
C GLU A 275 -59.31 -10.17 61.03
N THR A 276 -60.30 -10.92 60.54
CA THR A 276 -60.13 -11.88 59.43
C THR A 276 -59.66 -11.21 58.13
N GLN A 277 -60.18 -10.01 57.82
CA GLN A 277 -59.74 -9.25 56.65
C GLN A 277 -58.30 -8.72 56.79
N THR A 278 -57.85 -8.46 58.02
CA THR A 278 -56.47 -7.98 58.29
C THR A 278 -55.49 -9.15 58.25
N GLN A 279 -55.84 -10.31 58.79
CA GLN A 279 -55.01 -11.52 58.75
C GLN A 279 -54.80 -12.04 57.32
N SER A 280 -55.85 -12.10 56.50
CA SER A 280 -55.74 -12.51 55.08
C SER A 280 -54.88 -11.55 54.25
N LYS A 281 -54.96 -10.25 54.51
CA LYS A 281 -54.04 -9.25 53.91
C LYS A 281 -52.60 -9.43 54.39
N LEU A 282 -52.39 -9.76 55.66
CA LEU A 282 -51.06 -9.99 56.21
C LEU A 282 -50.39 -11.23 55.61
N GLU A 283 -51.14 -12.32 55.42
CA GLU A 283 -50.64 -13.53 54.79
C GLU A 283 -50.31 -13.31 53.31
N SER A 284 -51.18 -12.65 52.55
CA SER A 284 -50.88 -12.32 51.15
C SER A 284 -49.64 -11.42 51.00
N LEU A 285 -49.46 -10.44 51.89
CA LEU A 285 -48.24 -9.60 51.91
C LEU A 285 -46.97 -10.39 52.25
N LYS A 286 -47.04 -11.38 53.16
CA LYS A 286 -45.90 -12.25 53.47
C LYS A 286 -45.50 -13.10 52.27
N THR A 287 -46.47 -13.65 51.54
CA THR A 287 -46.19 -14.44 50.33
C THR A 287 -45.51 -13.58 49.27
N ILE A 288 -46.04 -12.38 49.00
CA ILE A 288 -45.44 -11.43 48.05
C ILE A 288 -44.02 -11.03 48.50
N SER A 289 -43.80 -10.79 49.79
CA SER A 289 -42.48 -10.46 50.33
C SER A 289 -41.46 -11.58 50.10
N ASN A 290 -41.87 -12.84 50.27
CA ASN A 290 -41.00 -14.00 50.04
C ASN A 290 -40.68 -14.19 48.56
N ASP A 291 -41.67 -14.03 47.68
CA ASP A 291 -41.46 -14.11 46.22
C ASP A 291 -40.49 -13.01 45.74
N LEU A 292 -40.62 -11.79 46.25
CA LEU A 292 -39.69 -10.69 45.96
C LEU A 292 -38.27 -10.99 46.47
N LEU A 293 -38.13 -11.68 47.60
CA LEU A 293 -36.83 -12.06 48.16
C LEU A 293 -36.12 -13.06 47.25
N ILE A 294 -36.84 -14.08 46.76
CA ILE A 294 -36.32 -15.09 45.84
C ILE A 294 -35.90 -14.44 44.52
N GLN A 295 -36.75 -13.56 43.94
CA GLN A 295 -36.41 -12.82 42.72
C GLN A 295 -35.16 -11.94 42.90
N HIS A 296 -35.00 -11.31 44.06
CA HIS A 296 -33.82 -10.51 44.36
C HIS A 296 -32.55 -11.38 44.40
N GLU A 297 -32.60 -12.57 45.01
CA GLU A 297 -31.47 -13.51 45.00
C GLU A 297 -31.11 -13.98 43.58
N GLU A 298 -32.11 -14.29 42.75
CA GLU A 298 -31.88 -14.66 41.34
C GLU A 298 -31.20 -13.53 40.54
N ILE A 299 -31.68 -12.29 40.71
CA ILE A 299 -31.08 -11.11 40.07
C ILE A 299 -29.64 -10.93 40.54
N GLN A 300 -29.34 -11.10 41.82
CA GLN A 300 -27.97 -11.02 42.34
C GLN A 300 -27.04 -12.08 41.73
N ILE A 301 -27.52 -13.31 41.54
CA ILE A 301 -26.73 -14.37 40.90
C ILE A 301 -26.45 -14.00 39.44
N GLN A 302 -27.45 -13.50 38.72
CA GLN A 302 -27.29 -13.04 37.35
C GLN A 302 -26.31 -11.87 37.25
N GLU A 303 -26.38 -10.90 38.17
CA GLU A 303 -25.45 -9.76 38.23
C GLU A 303 -24.01 -10.23 38.44
N ARG A 304 -23.76 -11.17 39.35
CA ARG A 304 -22.43 -11.75 39.57
C ARG A 304 -21.92 -12.48 38.32
N ALA A 305 -22.77 -13.25 37.65
CA ALA A 305 -22.40 -13.94 36.41
C ALA A 305 -22.07 -12.95 35.28
N LEU A 306 -22.87 -11.87 35.16
CA LEU A 306 -22.63 -10.81 34.19
C LEU A 306 -21.31 -10.11 34.47
N ASN A 307 -21.03 -9.76 35.72
CA ASN A 307 -19.78 -9.13 36.18
C ASN A 307 -18.56 -10.03 35.93
N SER A 308 -18.66 -11.34 36.14
CA SER A 308 -17.57 -12.26 35.79
C SER A 308 -17.25 -12.23 34.28
N LYS A 309 -18.29 -12.30 33.44
CA LYS A 309 -18.16 -12.18 31.98
C LYS A 309 -17.71 -10.78 31.55
N MET A 310 -18.03 -9.78 32.37
CA MET A 310 -17.60 -8.39 32.25
C MET A 310 -16.06 -8.30 32.33
N ASN A 311 -15.50 -8.99 33.31
CA ASN A 311 -14.07 -8.99 33.59
C ASN A 311 -13.31 -9.77 32.51
N GLU A 312 -13.79 -10.98 32.18
CA GLU A 312 -13.14 -11.89 31.23
C GLU A 312 -13.00 -11.31 29.81
N LEU A 313 -14.04 -10.63 29.32
CA LEU A 313 -13.98 -10.15 27.93
C LEU A 313 -12.91 -9.09 27.70
N ASN A 314 -12.33 -8.64 28.77
CA ASN A 314 -11.84 -7.30 28.80
C ASN A 314 -10.43 -7.28 29.39
N THR A 315 -10.09 -8.27 30.21
CA THR A 315 -8.75 -8.88 30.12
C THR A 315 -8.45 -9.30 28.67
N THR A 316 -9.41 -9.91 27.96
CA THR A 316 -9.25 -10.23 26.52
C THR A 316 -9.08 -8.96 25.66
N LYS A 317 -9.91 -7.93 25.87
CA LYS A 317 -9.78 -6.64 25.17
C LYS A 317 -8.42 -6.01 25.38
N ASP A 318 -7.91 -6.01 26.62
CA ASP A 318 -6.63 -5.41 26.96
C ASP A 318 -5.47 -6.24 26.37
N GLY A 319 -5.59 -7.57 26.35
CA GLY A 319 -4.67 -8.46 25.65
C GLY A 319 -4.57 -8.19 24.14
N GLU A 320 -5.71 -8.03 23.47
CA GLU A 320 -5.76 -7.67 22.05
C GLU A 320 -5.25 -6.24 21.79
N CYS A 321 -5.57 -5.27 22.65
CA CYS A 321 -5.02 -3.91 22.54
C CYS A 321 -3.50 -3.91 22.63
N ASN A 322 -2.91 -4.70 23.55
CA ASN A 322 -1.47 -4.82 23.69
C ASN A 322 -0.81 -5.46 22.45
N LYS A 323 -1.43 -6.50 21.87
CA LYS A 323 -0.96 -7.08 20.59
C LYS A 323 -0.99 -6.05 19.47
N LEU A 324 -2.08 -5.28 19.35
CA LEU A 324 -2.25 -4.25 18.33
C LEU A 324 -1.23 -3.12 18.50
N LEU A 325 -0.93 -2.72 19.74
CA LEU A 325 0.10 -1.74 20.05
C LEU A 325 1.50 -2.23 19.62
N LYS A 326 1.80 -3.50 19.88
CA LYS A 326 3.07 -4.14 19.48
C LYS A 326 3.23 -4.23 17.97
N LEU A 327 2.17 -4.64 17.26
CA LEU A 327 2.11 -4.65 15.79
C LEU A 327 2.26 -3.25 15.21
N LYS A 328 1.61 -2.25 15.78
CA LYS A 328 1.74 -0.85 15.35
C LYS A 328 3.17 -0.32 15.53
N GLY A 329 3.83 -0.71 16.63
CA GLY A 329 5.25 -0.43 16.86
C GLY A 329 6.14 -1.05 15.79
N GLN A 330 5.93 -2.34 15.48
CA GLN A 330 6.67 -3.04 14.42
C GLN A 330 6.46 -2.41 13.04
N CYS A 331 5.22 -2.07 12.68
CA CYS A 331 4.94 -1.39 11.41
C CYS A 331 5.64 -0.03 11.30
N ARG A 332 5.79 0.70 12.42
CA ARG A 332 6.56 1.96 12.42
C ARG A 332 8.05 1.71 12.22
N GLN A 333 8.60 0.68 12.86
CA GLN A 333 10.00 0.29 12.70
C GLN A 333 10.29 -0.11 11.25
N TYR A 334 9.49 -1.00 10.66
CA TYR A 334 9.69 -1.43 9.28
C TYR A 334 9.60 -0.29 8.27
N LYS A 335 8.75 0.72 8.52
CA LYS A 335 8.71 1.92 7.67
C LYS A 335 10.03 2.71 7.73
N GLN A 336 10.57 2.91 8.94
CA GLN A 336 11.86 3.58 9.12
C GLN A 336 13.01 2.79 8.49
N ASP A 337 12.99 1.46 8.63
CA ASP A 337 14.00 0.59 8.02
C ASP A 337 13.93 0.67 6.48
N ILE A 338 12.72 0.64 5.89
CA ILE A 338 12.52 0.79 4.44
C ILE A 338 13.05 2.14 3.95
N GLU A 339 12.74 3.25 4.65
CA GLU A 339 13.25 4.58 4.31
C GLU A 339 14.78 4.63 4.36
N SER A 340 15.38 4.07 5.41
CA SER A 340 16.84 3.97 5.55
C SER A 340 17.47 3.13 4.44
N PHE A 341 16.85 1.98 4.09
CA PHE A 341 17.34 1.12 3.01
C PHE A 341 17.23 1.81 1.65
N HIS A 342 16.13 2.53 1.37
CA HIS A 342 16.00 3.31 0.14
C HIS A 342 17.09 4.37 0.01
N GLU A 343 17.41 5.09 1.09
CA GLU A 343 18.49 6.09 1.07
C GLU A 343 19.87 5.44 0.82
N GLN A 344 20.14 4.30 1.45
CA GLN A 344 21.37 3.55 1.23
C GLN A 344 21.48 3.06 -0.22
N VAL A 345 20.41 2.49 -0.78
CA VAL A 345 20.38 2.02 -2.18
C VAL A 345 20.64 3.19 -3.15
N LYS A 346 20.08 4.38 -2.91
CA LYS A 346 20.36 5.57 -3.72
C LYS A 346 21.85 5.97 -3.68
N LYS A 347 22.47 5.94 -2.50
CA LYS A 347 23.91 6.24 -2.33
C LYS A 347 24.79 5.23 -3.07
N GLU A 348 24.49 3.94 -2.93
CA GLU A 348 25.23 2.87 -3.61
C GLU A 348 25.06 2.95 -5.13
N GLU A 349 23.87 3.27 -5.63
CA GLU A 349 23.64 3.47 -7.07
C GLU A 349 24.43 4.67 -7.62
N HIS A 350 24.50 5.77 -6.87
CA HIS A 350 25.37 6.90 -7.23
C HIS A 350 26.85 6.50 -7.27
N TYR A 351 27.31 5.73 -6.28
CA TYR A 351 28.69 5.27 -6.23
C TYR A 351 29.01 4.27 -7.36
N ARG A 352 28.07 3.37 -7.69
CA ARG A 352 28.19 2.45 -8.83
C ARG A 352 28.33 3.22 -10.15
N ARG A 353 27.52 4.27 -10.39
CA ARG A 353 27.64 5.12 -11.59
C ARG A 353 29.02 5.77 -11.69
N PHE A 354 29.52 6.28 -10.58
CA PHE A 354 30.85 6.90 -10.50
C PHE A 354 31.97 5.89 -10.81
N LEU A 355 31.96 4.71 -10.18
CA LEU A 355 32.93 3.65 -10.44
C LEU A 355 32.85 3.12 -11.87
N HIS A 356 31.63 2.92 -12.38
CA HIS A 356 31.40 2.47 -13.74
C HIS A 356 31.98 3.46 -14.75
N ASN A 357 31.73 4.76 -14.57
CA ASN A 357 32.30 5.77 -15.46
C ASN A 357 33.84 5.77 -15.42
N GLN A 358 34.45 5.72 -14.24
CA GLN A 358 35.91 5.62 -14.13
C GLN A 358 36.47 4.38 -14.84
N LEU A 359 35.79 3.23 -14.71
CA LEU A 359 36.19 2.01 -15.40
C LEU A 359 36.10 2.16 -16.92
N GLN A 360 35.06 2.82 -17.43
CA GLN A 360 34.93 3.09 -18.87
C GLN A 360 35.97 4.09 -19.38
N GLU A 361 36.32 5.11 -18.60
CA GLU A 361 37.40 6.06 -18.95
C GLU A 361 38.76 5.39 -18.98
N MET A 362 39.05 4.49 -18.02
CA MET A 362 40.29 3.69 -18.00
C MET A 362 40.38 2.74 -19.19
N LYS A 363 39.25 2.17 -19.64
CA LYS A 363 39.18 1.39 -20.90
C LYS A 363 39.30 2.25 -22.16
N GLY A 364 39.20 3.57 -22.04
CA GLY A 364 39.21 4.52 -23.15
C GLY A 364 37.81 4.90 -23.62
N ASN A 365 37.61 6.20 -23.85
CA ASN A 365 36.36 6.75 -24.35
C ASN A 365 36.13 6.43 -25.83
N ILE A 366 37.20 6.20 -26.62
CA ILE A 366 37.11 5.68 -27.99
C ILE A 366 37.72 4.29 -28.00
N ARG A 367 36.93 3.30 -28.41
CA ARG A 367 37.36 1.90 -28.55
C ARG A 367 37.10 1.40 -29.96
N VAL A 368 37.87 0.39 -30.36
CA VAL A 368 37.74 -0.27 -31.66
C VAL A 368 37.75 -1.78 -31.46
N PHE A 369 36.67 -2.42 -31.88
CA PHE A 369 36.53 -3.87 -31.93
C PHE A 369 36.58 -4.34 -33.39
N CYS A 370 37.32 -5.41 -33.65
CA CYS A 370 37.34 -6.04 -34.96
C CYS A 370 36.48 -7.30 -34.92
N ARG A 371 35.62 -7.50 -35.92
CA ARG A 371 34.80 -8.71 -36.07
C ARG A 371 35.06 -9.36 -37.42
N LEU A 372 35.47 -10.62 -37.39
CA LEU A 372 35.62 -11.46 -38.57
C LEU A 372 34.26 -12.10 -38.89
N LYS A 373 33.81 -11.96 -40.12
CA LYS A 373 32.58 -12.61 -40.58
C LYS A 373 32.82 -14.12 -40.75
N PRO A 374 31.88 -14.99 -40.30
CA PRO A 374 31.92 -16.42 -40.58
C PRO A 374 31.75 -16.71 -42.09
N GLU A 375 32.64 -17.53 -42.67
CA GLU A 375 32.59 -17.94 -44.09
C GLU A 375 32.64 -19.49 -44.24
N PRO A 376 31.71 -20.25 -43.63
CA PRO A 376 31.79 -21.71 -43.54
C PRO A 376 31.77 -22.44 -44.90
N LYS A 377 31.19 -21.84 -45.93
CA LYS A 377 31.12 -22.43 -47.29
C LYS A 377 32.35 -22.15 -48.16
N HIS A 378 33.26 -21.27 -47.71
CA HIS A 378 34.36 -20.73 -48.52
C HIS A 378 35.71 -20.80 -47.79
N GLN A 379 35.89 -21.76 -46.87
CA GLN A 379 37.12 -21.89 -46.07
C GLN A 379 38.41 -21.95 -46.91
N ASN A 380 38.35 -22.59 -48.08
CA ASN A 380 39.50 -22.70 -49.00
C ASN A 380 39.82 -21.38 -49.76
N GLU A 381 38.93 -20.41 -49.71
CA GLU A 381 39.05 -19.11 -50.38
C GLU A 381 39.38 -17.98 -49.39
N MET A 382 39.73 -18.31 -48.14
CA MET A 382 40.09 -17.33 -47.12
C MET A 382 41.58 -16.98 -47.16
N PHE A 383 41.91 -15.74 -46.78
CA PHE A 383 43.31 -15.36 -46.51
C PHE A 383 43.73 -15.83 -45.13
N ASN A 384 45.03 -16.07 -44.94
CA ASN A 384 45.55 -16.51 -43.65
C ASN A 384 45.54 -15.36 -42.64
N TYR A 385 44.97 -15.58 -41.47
CA TYR A 385 44.98 -14.66 -40.34
C TYR A 385 45.37 -15.35 -39.02
N GLN A 386 45.91 -14.59 -38.08
CA GLN A 386 46.20 -15.05 -36.72
C GLN A 386 45.76 -13.98 -35.71
N ILE A 387 45.01 -14.40 -34.70
CA ILE A 387 44.64 -13.56 -33.55
C ILE A 387 45.59 -13.92 -32.41
N ARG A 388 46.24 -12.92 -31.83
CA ARG A 388 47.11 -13.06 -30.65
C ARG A 388 46.58 -12.19 -29.53
N SER A 389 46.15 -12.83 -28.44
CA SER A 389 45.94 -12.15 -27.17
C SER A 389 47.29 -12.06 -26.47
N MET A 390 47.90 -10.87 -26.46
CA MET A 390 49.14 -10.68 -25.69
C MET A 390 48.74 -10.35 -24.25
N LEU A 391 48.88 -11.31 -23.35
CA LEU A 391 48.70 -11.11 -21.90
C LEU A 391 49.84 -10.27 -21.27
N ASP A 392 50.90 -9.97 -22.02
CA ASP A 392 52.20 -9.53 -21.48
C ASP A 392 52.53 -8.02 -21.63
N THR A 393 51.58 -7.18 -22.03
CA THR A 393 51.81 -5.72 -21.99
C THR A 393 50.66 -5.00 -21.33
N SER A 394 50.96 -3.92 -20.62
CA SER A 394 50.08 -3.05 -19.82
C SER A 394 48.83 -2.50 -20.53
N ASN A 395 48.59 -2.87 -21.79
CA ASN A 395 47.46 -2.46 -22.60
C ASN A 395 46.69 -3.72 -23.01
N PHE A 396 45.42 -3.83 -22.60
CA PHE A 396 44.48 -4.95 -22.86
C PHE A 396 44.09 -5.12 -24.36
N LYS A 397 45.02 -4.90 -25.30
CA LYS A 397 44.75 -4.91 -26.74
C LYS A 397 45.08 -6.27 -27.37
N GLU A 398 44.22 -6.72 -28.26
CA GLU A 398 44.41 -7.94 -29.06
C GLU A 398 45.01 -7.59 -30.43
N THR A 399 45.85 -8.49 -30.95
CA THR A 399 46.57 -8.29 -32.22
C THR A 399 46.02 -9.22 -33.29
N LEU A 400 45.63 -8.63 -34.43
CA LEU A 400 45.24 -9.35 -35.64
C LEU A 400 46.37 -9.26 -36.68
N LEU A 401 46.89 -10.41 -37.10
CA LEU A 401 47.80 -10.52 -38.24
C LEU A 401 47.03 -11.04 -39.44
N ILE A 402 47.14 -10.39 -40.59
CA ILE A 402 46.59 -10.87 -41.87
C ILE A 402 47.70 -10.98 -42.91
N THR A 403 47.66 -12.01 -43.74
CA THR A 403 48.66 -12.27 -44.78
C THR A 403 48.05 -12.14 -46.15
N GLU A 404 48.72 -11.38 -47.03
CA GLU A 404 48.30 -11.20 -48.41
C GLU A 404 48.26 -12.54 -49.17
N PRO A 405 47.15 -12.88 -49.85
CA PRO A 405 47.07 -14.11 -50.61
C PRO A 405 48.05 -14.13 -51.77
N LYS A 406 48.69 -15.29 -52.01
CA LYS A 406 49.64 -15.46 -53.11
C LYS A 406 48.88 -15.46 -54.43
N THR A 407 49.01 -14.40 -55.23
CA THR A 407 48.52 -14.40 -56.61
C THR A 407 49.37 -15.34 -57.46
N ALA A 408 48.79 -16.46 -57.90
CA ALA A 408 49.40 -17.29 -58.94
C ALA A 408 49.39 -16.50 -60.25
N ASN A 409 50.54 -15.94 -60.65
CA ASN A 409 50.67 -15.33 -61.97
C ASN A 409 50.64 -16.43 -63.04
N SER A 410 49.46 -16.69 -63.60
CA SER A 410 49.30 -17.40 -64.86
C SER A 410 49.75 -16.49 -66.00
N ASN A 411 51.06 -16.31 -66.17
CA ASN A 411 51.66 -15.91 -67.44
C ASN A 411 53.11 -16.35 -67.44
N GLY A 412 53.39 -17.40 -68.21
CA GLY A 412 54.70 -18.00 -68.36
C GLY A 412 55.69 -17.03 -68.97
N ASN A 413 56.51 -16.40 -68.14
CA ASN A 413 57.89 -16.14 -68.50
C ASN A 413 58.78 -16.19 -67.26
N LYS A 414 59.78 -17.05 -67.37
CA LYS A 414 60.74 -17.42 -66.35
C LYS A 414 61.57 -16.20 -65.95
N SER A 415 61.60 -15.93 -64.64
CA SER A 415 62.48 -15.03 -63.89
C SER A 415 61.70 -13.91 -63.19
N ARG A 416 61.14 -14.21 -62.01
CA ARG A 416 60.73 -13.20 -61.03
C ARG A 416 60.86 -13.78 -59.63
N VAL A 417 61.70 -13.12 -58.82
CA VAL A 417 61.83 -13.25 -57.37
C VAL A 417 60.45 -13.51 -56.74
N LEU A 418 60.31 -14.60 -56.00
CA LEU A 418 59.13 -14.87 -55.17
C LEU A 418 58.95 -13.68 -54.23
N LYS A 419 58.00 -12.78 -54.52
CA LYS A 419 57.59 -11.73 -53.58
C LYS A 419 57.13 -12.45 -52.31
N GLN A 420 57.85 -12.25 -51.20
CA GLN A 420 57.41 -12.71 -49.89
C GLN A 420 56.00 -12.13 -49.64
N ALA A 421 55.07 -12.99 -49.22
CA ALA A 421 53.72 -12.57 -48.90
C ALA A 421 53.78 -11.52 -47.79
N LYS A 422 53.15 -10.37 -48.01
CA LYS A 422 53.22 -9.25 -47.08
C LYS A 422 52.23 -9.51 -45.93
N THR A 423 52.74 -9.55 -44.71
CA THR A 423 51.91 -9.67 -43.50
C THR A 423 51.68 -8.28 -42.91
N TYR A 424 50.44 -8.02 -42.50
CA TYR A 424 50.02 -6.78 -41.87
C TYR A 424 49.57 -7.07 -40.45
N THR A 425 49.97 -6.21 -39.51
CA THR A 425 49.65 -6.34 -38.08
C THR A 425 48.78 -5.17 -37.65
N PHE A 426 47.68 -5.48 -36.98
CA PHE A 426 46.74 -4.52 -36.42
C PHE A 426 46.51 -4.83 -34.94
N SER A 427 46.34 -3.79 -34.12
CA SER A 427 46.02 -3.93 -32.70
C SER A 427 44.70 -3.22 -32.43
N PHE A 428 43.80 -3.87 -31.69
CA PHE A 428 42.44 -3.42 -31.37
C PHE A 428 42.13 -3.73 -29.90
N ASP A 429 41.11 -3.09 -29.34
CA ASP A 429 40.70 -3.37 -27.95
C ASP A 429 40.13 -4.78 -27.81
N LYS A 430 39.51 -5.31 -28.87
CA LYS A 430 39.04 -6.70 -28.95
C LYS A 430 38.99 -7.17 -30.41
N VAL A 431 39.27 -8.45 -30.65
CA VAL A 431 39.14 -9.11 -31.95
C VAL A 431 38.27 -10.35 -31.81
N PHE A 432 37.06 -10.28 -32.36
CA PHE A 432 36.12 -11.39 -32.45
C PHE A 432 36.40 -12.21 -33.70
N ASP A 433 36.66 -13.50 -33.51
CA ASP A 433 36.88 -14.45 -34.60
C ASP A 433 35.56 -14.83 -35.31
N GLU A 434 35.65 -15.77 -36.25
CA GLU A 434 34.50 -16.27 -37.00
C GLU A 434 33.53 -17.14 -36.17
N ASN A 435 33.90 -17.54 -34.96
CA ASN A 435 33.05 -18.34 -34.07
C ASN A 435 32.25 -17.47 -33.10
N ALA A 436 32.64 -16.21 -32.93
CA ALA A 436 32.00 -15.27 -32.03
C ALA A 436 30.54 -14.95 -32.45
N THR A 437 29.62 -15.24 -31.54
CA THR A 437 28.19 -14.97 -31.70
C THR A 437 27.87 -13.50 -31.40
N ASN A 438 26.67 -13.05 -31.77
CA ASN A 438 26.22 -11.72 -31.35
C ASN A 438 26.07 -11.60 -29.82
N GLY A 439 25.81 -12.71 -29.12
CA GLY A 439 25.77 -12.76 -27.66
C GLY A 439 27.13 -12.45 -27.04
N ASP A 440 28.19 -13.14 -27.49
CA ASP A 440 29.57 -12.91 -27.02
C ASP A 440 30.00 -11.46 -27.25
N ILE A 441 29.60 -10.90 -28.39
CA ILE A 441 29.86 -9.49 -28.71
C ILE A 441 29.11 -8.58 -27.74
N PHE A 442 27.82 -8.86 -27.50
CA PHE A 442 26.97 -8.02 -26.66
C PHE A 442 27.43 -7.99 -25.19
N GLU A 443 28.06 -9.05 -24.68
CA GLU A 443 28.62 -9.06 -23.33
C GLU A 443 29.60 -7.89 -23.10
N GLU A 444 30.48 -7.62 -24.06
CA GLU A 444 31.40 -6.48 -24.01
C GLU A 444 30.69 -5.13 -24.17
N ILE A 445 29.59 -5.10 -24.92
CA ILE A 445 28.79 -3.88 -25.21
C ILE A 445 27.86 -3.50 -24.07
N SER A 446 27.41 -4.46 -23.28
CA SER A 446 26.48 -4.27 -22.18
C SER A 446 26.90 -3.13 -21.22
N GLN A 447 28.20 -2.95 -21.01
CA GLN A 447 28.77 -1.90 -20.19
C GLN A 447 28.64 -0.49 -20.79
N LEU A 448 28.70 -0.37 -22.12
CA LEU A 448 28.45 0.89 -22.82
C LEU A 448 26.96 1.23 -22.77
N VAL A 449 26.08 0.24 -22.98
CA VAL A 449 24.64 0.42 -22.80
C VAL A 449 24.32 0.88 -21.38
N GLN A 450 24.93 0.29 -20.36
CA GLN A 450 24.81 0.76 -18.97
C GLN A 450 25.28 2.21 -18.81
N SER A 451 26.34 2.63 -19.50
CA SER A 451 26.81 4.02 -19.45
C SER A 451 25.75 5.00 -19.97
N SER A 452 24.96 4.61 -20.98
CA SER A 452 23.87 5.46 -21.47
C SER A 452 22.73 5.61 -20.46
N LEU A 453 22.41 4.54 -19.71
CA LEU A 453 21.45 4.58 -18.59
C LEU A 453 21.97 5.43 -17.41
N ASP A 454 23.28 5.45 -17.22
CA ASP A 454 23.94 6.22 -16.15
C ASP A 454 23.99 7.71 -16.46
N GLY A 455 23.72 8.09 -17.71
CA GLY A 455 23.54 9.46 -18.16
C GLY A 455 24.63 9.99 -19.10
N PHE A 456 25.32 9.10 -19.82
CA PHE A 456 26.35 9.47 -20.79
C PHE A 456 25.85 9.31 -22.22
N ASN A 457 26.39 10.13 -23.13
CA ASN A 457 26.20 9.92 -24.55
C ASN A 457 27.08 8.76 -25.02
N VAL A 458 26.48 7.78 -25.69
CA VAL A 458 27.15 6.60 -26.21
C VAL A 458 26.89 6.51 -27.70
N CYS A 459 27.93 6.21 -28.48
CA CYS A 459 27.82 5.93 -29.90
C CYS A 459 28.52 4.61 -30.23
N ILE A 460 27.79 3.70 -30.85
CA ILE A 460 28.32 2.44 -31.34
C ILE A 460 28.02 2.39 -32.83
N PHE A 461 29.06 2.24 -33.65
CA PHE A 461 28.90 2.20 -35.09
C PHE A 461 29.65 1.05 -35.73
N THR A 462 29.03 0.42 -36.74
CA THR A 462 29.64 -0.62 -37.58
C THR A 462 30.22 -0.02 -38.84
N TYR A 463 31.42 -0.47 -39.24
CA TYR A 463 32.17 0.01 -40.39
C TYR A 463 32.81 -1.15 -41.15
N GLY A 464 32.84 -1.07 -42.48
CA GLY A 464 33.41 -2.09 -43.35
C GLY A 464 32.71 -2.15 -44.70
N GLN A 465 33.24 -2.96 -45.61
CA GLN A 465 32.65 -3.10 -46.95
C GLN A 465 31.24 -3.70 -46.91
N THR A 466 30.50 -3.53 -47.99
CA THR A 466 29.25 -4.28 -48.20
C THR A 466 29.48 -5.79 -48.12
N GLY A 467 28.57 -6.49 -47.43
CA GLY A 467 28.66 -7.93 -47.21
C GLY A 467 29.60 -8.39 -46.07
N SER A 468 30.26 -7.47 -45.35
CA SER A 468 31.16 -7.83 -44.23
C SER A 468 30.46 -8.14 -42.91
N GLY A 469 29.13 -8.03 -42.84
CA GLY A 469 28.35 -8.36 -41.63
C GLY A 469 28.00 -7.19 -40.71
N LYS A 470 28.09 -5.94 -41.19
CA LYS A 470 27.69 -4.73 -40.44
C LYS A 470 26.24 -4.79 -39.94
N THR A 471 25.29 -4.93 -40.87
CA THR A 471 23.86 -5.00 -40.55
C THR A 471 23.49 -6.23 -39.71
N PHE A 472 24.18 -7.37 -39.92
CA PHE A 472 24.01 -8.55 -39.06
C PHE A 472 24.48 -8.30 -37.62
N THR A 473 25.53 -7.52 -37.44
CA THR A 473 26.01 -7.11 -36.11
C THR A 473 25.02 -6.14 -35.46
N MET A 474 24.60 -5.10 -36.20
CA MET A 474 23.82 -4.00 -35.62
C MET A 474 22.32 -4.33 -35.49
N SER A 475 21.70 -4.80 -36.56
CA SER A 475 20.25 -4.77 -36.77
C SER A 475 19.63 -6.14 -37.01
N ASN A 476 20.36 -7.25 -36.78
CA ASN A 476 19.75 -8.58 -36.86
C ASN A 476 18.56 -8.65 -35.89
N SER A 477 17.39 -9.04 -36.39
CA SER A 477 16.13 -8.86 -35.66
C SER A 477 16.06 -9.63 -34.34
N ILE A 478 16.82 -10.71 -34.19
CA ILE A 478 16.75 -11.60 -33.01
C ILE A 478 17.81 -11.20 -31.97
N ASP A 479 19.09 -11.14 -32.38
CA ASP A 479 20.22 -11.02 -31.45
C ASP A 479 21.18 -9.88 -31.82
N GLY A 480 20.81 -8.99 -32.74
CA GLY A 480 21.62 -7.83 -33.08
C GLY A 480 21.87 -6.90 -31.89
N LEU A 481 22.80 -5.96 -32.04
CA LEU A 481 23.10 -4.99 -30.99
C LEU A 481 21.89 -4.11 -30.64
N ILE A 482 21.05 -3.72 -31.60
CA ILE A 482 19.84 -2.93 -31.33
C ILE A 482 18.85 -3.66 -30.40
N PRO A 483 18.31 -4.85 -30.76
CA PRO A 483 17.34 -5.52 -29.91
C PRO A 483 17.95 -5.92 -28.56
N SER A 484 19.22 -6.37 -28.54
CA SER A 484 19.92 -6.74 -27.30
C SER A 484 20.12 -5.54 -26.36
N SER A 485 20.48 -4.36 -26.90
CA SER A 485 20.65 -3.14 -26.11
C SER A 485 19.34 -2.69 -25.49
N ILE A 486 18.25 -2.69 -26.27
CA ILE A 486 16.93 -2.29 -25.75
C ILE A 486 16.41 -3.28 -24.70
N LYS A 487 16.61 -4.58 -24.91
CA LYS A 487 16.28 -5.61 -23.91
C LYS A 487 16.97 -5.33 -22.58
N LEU A 488 18.29 -5.15 -22.60
CA LEU A 488 19.07 -4.82 -21.40
C LEU A 488 18.59 -3.51 -20.76
N MET A 489 18.30 -2.48 -21.57
CA MET A 489 17.76 -1.23 -21.06
C MET A 489 16.45 -1.43 -20.31
N PHE A 490 15.48 -2.18 -20.86
CA PHE A 490 14.23 -2.46 -20.15
C PHE A 490 14.44 -3.27 -18.86
N GLU A 491 15.31 -4.29 -18.87
CA GLU A 491 15.65 -5.06 -17.67
C GLU A 491 16.24 -4.16 -16.56
N ARG A 492 17.15 -3.25 -16.92
CA ARG A 492 17.76 -2.31 -15.98
C ARG A 492 16.79 -1.24 -15.51
N LEU A 493 15.97 -0.69 -16.40
CA LEU A 493 14.96 0.31 -16.04
C LEU A 493 13.90 -0.29 -15.11
N ASN A 494 13.48 -1.53 -15.32
CA ASN A 494 12.57 -2.21 -14.40
C ASN A 494 13.16 -2.31 -12.99
N THR A 495 14.47 -2.54 -12.88
CA THR A 495 15.17 -2.58 -11.59
C THR A 495 15.30 -1.18 -10.98
N LEU A 496 15.63 -0.16 -11.78
CA LEU A 496 15.84 1.22 -11.33
C LEU A 496 14.53 1.96 -10.97
N ASN A 497 13.42 1.59 -11.61
CA ASN A 497 12.10 2.15 -11.32
C ASN A 497 11.62 1.83 -9.89
N PHE A 498 12.14 0.78 -9.25
CA PHE A 498 11.90 0.49 -7.84
C PHE A 498 12.62 1.46 -6.89
N ILE A 499 13.64 2.17 -7.36
CA ILE A 499 14.55 2.96 -6.52
C ILE A 499 14.16 4.43 -6.48
N ASP A 500 13.94 5.10 -7.64
CA ASP A 500 13.60 6.53 -7.57
C ASP A 500 13.12 7.27 -8.82
N LYS A 501 12.86 6.63 -9.96
CA LYS A 501 12.63 7.42 -11.21
C LYS A 501 11.66 6.72 -12.15
N HIS A 502 10.73 7.48 -12.70
CA HIS A 502 9.97 7.09 -13.88
C HIS A 502 10.84 7.33 -15.12
N TYR A 503 11.68 6.36 -15.47
CA TYR A 503 12.43 6.42 -16.71
C TYR A 503 11.57 5.98 -17.88
N HIS A 504 11.76 6.64 -19.01
CA HIS A 504 11.10 6.34 -20.27
C HIS A 504 12.14 6.30 -21.40
N LEU A 505 11.99 5.33 -22.29
CA LEU A 505 12.80 5.20 -23.49
C LEU A 505 12.04 5.77 -24.68
N TYR A 506 12.74 6.58 -25.46
CA TYR A 506 12.23 7.14 -26.70
C TYR A 506 13.20 6.86 -27.83
N GLY A 507 12.68 6.49 -29.00
CA GLY A 507 13.47 6.10 -30.16
C GLY A 507 13.26 7.03 -31.34
N GLN A 508 14.32 7.28 -32.09
CA GLN A 508 14.26 7.80 -33.47
C GLN A 508 15.00 6.82 -34.37
N PHE A 509 14.41 6.47 -35.51
CA PHE A 509 15.05 5.59 -36.48
C PHE A 509 14.99 6.20 -37.87
N PHE A 510 16.15 6.47 -38.45
CA PHE A 510 16.24 7.13 -39.74
C PHE A 510 17.48 6.67 -40.49
N GLU A 511 17.54 7.00 -41.77
CA GLU A 511 18.74 6.84 -42.57
C GLU A 511 19.22 8.18 -43.15
N ILE A 512 20.53 8.26 -43.37
CA ILE A 512 21.18 9.35 -44.10
C ILE A 512 21.60 8.80 -45.45
N TYR A 513 20.96 9.30 -46.50
CA TYR A 513 21.27 8.97 -47.88
C TYR A 513 21.78 10.22 -48.59
N GLY A 514 23.07 10.22 -48.94
CA GLY A 514 23.74 11.44 -49.39
C GLY A 514 23.84 12.47 -48.27
N ASP A 515 23.18 13.61 -48.44
CA ASP A 515 23.05 14.68 -47.42
C ASP A 515 21.61 14.81 -46.90
N ASP A 516 20.67 13.96 -47.34
CA ASP A 516 19.26 13.93 -46.93
C ASP A 516 18.99 12.91 -45.83
N THR A 517 17.98 13.18 -44.99
CA THR A 517 17.54 12.30 -43.90
C THR A 517 16.15 11.73 -44.18
N ASN A 518 16.03 10.41 -44.21
CA ASN A 518 14.75 9.71 -44.40
C ASN A 518 14.32 9.01 -43.12
N ASP A 519 13.11 9.29 -42.65
CA ASP A 519 12.52 8.60 -41.50
C ASP A 519 12.24 7.12 -41.82
N LEU A 520 12.65 6.20 -40.97
CA LEU A 520 12.43 4.75 -41.11
C LEU A 520 11.26 4.23 -40.24
N ILE A 521 10.60 5.11 -39.48
CA ILE A 521 9.44 4.77 -38.65
C ILE A 521 8.14 4.90 -39.46
N GLU A 522 7.18 3.99 -39.22
CA GLU A 522 5.84 3.99 -39.83
C GLU A 522 4.86 4.93 -39.10
N ASP A 523 3.83 5.41 -39.81
CA ASP A 523 2.74 6.22 -39.24
C ASP A 523 1.82 5.47 -38.23
N GLY A 524 2.02 4.17 -37.99
CA GLY A 524 1.23 3.36 -37.07
C GLY A 524 1.81 3.18 -35.65
N PHE A 525 3.03 3.64 -35.37
CA PHE A 525 3.58 3.65 -34.02
C PHE A 525 2.95 4.79 -33.19
N LEU A 526 2.82 4.62 -31.86
CA LEU A 526 2.33 5.69 -30.98
C LEU A 526 3.26 6.90 -31.07
N HIS A 527 2.88 7.87 -31.91
CA HIS A 527 3.58 9.12 -32.07
C HIS A 527 3.46 9.93 -30.79
N ILE A 528 4.59 10.50 -30.38
CA ILE A 528 4.56 11.65 -29.50
C ILE A 528 4.02 12.78 -30.37
N ASN A 529 2.78 13.20 -30.15
CA ASN A 529 2.28 14.42 -30.79
C ASN A 529 3.14 15.60 -30.29
N ASN A 530 3.30 16.63 -31.11
CA ASN A 530 4.01 17.87 -30.72
C ASN A 530 3.43 18.58 -29.48
N ASN A 531 2.31 18.07 -28.92
CA ASN A 531 1.65 18.56 -27.71
C ASN A 531 2.02 17.78 -26.42
N ASP A 532 2.77 16.68 -26.51
CA ASP A 532 3.34 16.07 -25.31
C ASP A 532 4.50 16.96 -24.84
N GLU A 533 4.37 17.52 -23.63
CA GLU A 533 5.32 18.45 -22.99
C GLU A 533 6.70 17.79 -22.68
N LEU A 534 7.43 17.35 -23.71
CA LEU A 534 8.85 17.04 -23.64
C LEU A 534 9.67 18.34 -23.75
N VAL A 535 9.30 19.33 -22.93
CA VAL A 535 9.87 20.68 -22.86
C VAL A 535 11.34 20.57 -22.44
N GLY A 536 12.24 20.57 -23.43
CA GLY A 536 13.69 20.42 -23.22
C GLY A 536 14.41 19.56 -24.26
N LEU A 537 13.69 18.74 -25.03
CA LEU A 537 14.25 17.92 -26.12
C LEU A 537 14.24 18.61 -27.50
N ASP A 538 13.65 19.80 -27.62
CA ASP A 538 13.46 20.48 -28.91
C ASP A 538 14.76 20.89 -29.63
N ASN A 539 15.87 21.06 -28.91
CA ASN A 539 17.14 21.51 -29.51
C ASN A 539 17.92 20.41 -30.25
N ASP A 540 17.62 19.12 -30.05
CA ASP A 540 18.32 17.98 -30.71
C ASP A 540 17.38 17.18 -31.63
N ARG A 541 16.17 17.69 -31.87
CA ARG A 541 15.23 17.10 -32.81
C ARG A 541 15.69 17.35 -34.24
N LEU A 542 16.03 16.27 -34.94
CA LEU A 542 16.17 16.33 -36.40
C LEU A 542 14.82 16.68 -37.01
N GLU A 543 14.78 17.80 -37.74
CA GLU A 543 13.60 18.22 -38.49
C GLU A 543 13.08 17.05 -39.35
N ASN A 544 11.76 16.82 -39.28
CA ASN A 544 11.06 15.78 -40.04
C ASN A 544 11.39 14.32 -39.69
N ILE A 545 12.05 14.04 -38.55
CA ILE A 545 12.25 12.68 -38.03
C ILE A 545 11.38 12.45 -36.79
N LYS A 546 10.50 11.44 -36.86
CA LYS A 546 9.59 11.11 -35.76
C LYS A 546 10.34 10.53 -34.57
N MET A 547 9.81 10.85 -33.37
CA MET A 547 10.24 10.25 -32.11
C MET A 547 9.08 9.44 -31.53
N ILE A 548 9.35 8.19 -31.20
CA ILE A 548 8.35 7.26 -30.66
C ILE A 548 8.73 6.83 -29.24
N LYS A 549 7.73 6.56 -28.39
CA LYS A 549 7.97 5.93 -27.09
C LYS A 549 8.16 4.42 -27.28
N LEU A 550 9.18 3.87 -26.62
CA LEU A 550 9.51 2.45 -26.67
C LEU A 550 8.91 1.75 -25.45
N TYR A 551 8.13 0.69 -25.68
CA TYR A 551 7.40 -0.02 -24.62
C TYR A 551 7.87 -1.47 -24.42
N SER A 552 8.37 -2.12 -25.46
CA SER A 552 8.80 -3.50 -25.38
C SER A 552 9.85 -3.87 -26.43
N THR A 553 10.50 -5.01 -26.24
CA THR A 553 11.46 -5.59 -27.19
C THR A 553 10.79 -6.01 -28.49
N GLU A 554 9.57 -6.53 -28.44
CA GLU A 554 8.82 -7.00 -29.62
C GLU A 554 8.48 -5.83 -30.56
N GLN A 555 8.22 -4.65 -29.99
CA GLN A 555 8.04 -3.41 -30.78
C GLN A 555 9.30 -3.08 -31.59
N ILE A 556 10.49 -3.30 -31.02
CA ILE A 556 11.77 -3.05 -31.69
C ILE A 556 12.01 -4.08 -32.79
N GLU A 557 11.72 -5.36 -32.55
CA GLU A 557 11.84 -6.39 -33.58
C GLU A 557 10.95 -6.07 -34.80
N GLY A 558 9.71 -5.66 -34.55
CA GLY A 558 8.78 -5.19 -35.58
C GLY A 558 9.29 -3.95 -36.31
N LEU A 559 9.82 -2.96 -35.57
CA LEU A 559 10.40 -1.74 -36.13
C LEU A 559 11.61 -2.03 -37.02
N LEU A 560 12.51 -2.94 -36.60
CA LEU A 560 13.68 -3.35 -37.38
C LEU A 560 13.27 -4.07 -38.66
N LYS A 561 12.27 -4.95 -38.58
CA LYS A 561 11.72 -5.63 -39.75
C LYS A 561 11.13 -4.63 -40.74
N HIS A 562 10.29 -3.71 -40.27
CA HIS A 562 9.71 -2.66 -41.11
C HIS A 562 10.78 -1.77 -41.74
N ALA A 563 11.76 -1.31 -40.97
CA ALA A 563 12.85 -0.50 -41.48
C ALA A 563 13.66 -1.24 -42.55
N SER A 564 13.91 -2.54 -42.36
CA SER A 564 14.55 -3.39 -43.37
C SER A 564 13.71 -3.47 -44.66
N GLU A 565 12.40 -3.67 -44.56
CA GLU A 565 11.47 -3.68 -45.69
C GLU A 565 11.38 -2.32 -46.39
N LYS A 566 11.37 -1.22 -45.65
CA LYS A 566 11.36 0.15 -46.20
C LYS A 566 12.65 0.46 -46.97
N ARG A 567 13.79 0.02 -46.43
CA ARG A 567 15.10 0.11 -47.13
C ARG A 567 15.13 -0.78 -48.37
N ALA A 568 14.48 -1.95 -48.33
CA ALA A 568 14.38 -2.86 -49.47
C ALA A 568 13.38 -2.38 -50.55
N THR A 569 12.28 -1.72 -50.19
CA THR A 569 11.32 -1.22 -51.20
C THR A 569 11.81 0.01 -51.94
N ALA A 570 12.69 0.82 -51.32
CA ALA A 570 13.49 1.84 -52.01
C ALA A 570 14.50 1.23 -53.00
N SER A 571 14.83 -0.06 -52.87
CA SER A 571 15.66 -0.80 -53.82
C SER A 571 14.87 -1.25 -55.05
N THR A 572 14.82 -0.43 -56.09
CA THR A 572 14.64 -0.99 -57.45
C THR A 572 15.79 -1.96 -57.72
N MET A 573 15.53 -3.14 -58.28
CA MET A 573 16.39 -4.35 -58.37
C MET A 573 17.89 -4.19 -58.75
N ALA A 574 18.36 -2.98 -59.04
CA ALA A 574 19.75 -2.64 -59.31
C ALA A 574 20.44 -1.79 -58.20
N ASN A 575 19.73 -1.38 -57.13
CA ASN A 575 20.22 -0.50 -56.06
C ASN A 575 20.10 -1.20 -54.71
N ASP A 576 21.14 -1.85 -54.20
CA ASP A 576 21.16 -2.30 -52.81
C ASP A 576 21.24 -1.07 -51.87
N VAL A 577 20.11 -0.42 -51.60
CA VAL A 577 20.03 0.85 -50.83
C VAL A 577 20.58 0.66 -49.41
N SER A 578 20.48 -0.54 -48.85
CA SER A 578 21.02 -0.87 -47.52
C SER A 578 22.54 -0.69 -47.42
N SER A 579 23.25 -0.91 -48.53
CA SER A 579 24.70 -0.71 -48.64
C SER A 579 25.13 0.74 -48.81
N ARG A 580 24.19 1.64 -49.10
CA ARG A 580 24.45 2.99 -49.60
C ARG A 580 23.88 4.12 -48.76
N SER A 581 23.17 3.81 -47.69
CA SER A 581 22.72 4.76 -46.66
C SER A 581 23.28 4.41 -45.29
N HIS A 582 23.52 5.41 -44.45
CA HIS A 582 23.86 5.20 -43.04
C HIS A 582 22.56 5.09 -42.24
N SER A 583 22.32 3.98 -41.55
CA SER A 583 21.14 3.83 -40.70
C SER A 583 21.49 4.16 -39.25
N ILE A 584 20.66 4.96 -38.59
CA ILE A 584 20.91 5.47 -37.25
C ILE A 584 19.67 5.26 -36.39
N PHE A 585 19.82 4.44 -35.35
CA PHE A 585 18.84 4.31 -34.28
C PHE A 585 19.32 5.07 -33.05
N LYS A 586 18.63 6.17 -32.72
CA LYS A 586 18.89 6.96 -31.52
C LYS A 586 17.89 6.57 -30.43
N VAL A 587 18.39 6.27 -29.24
CA VAL A 587 17.59 5.96 -28.06
C VAL A 587 17.88 7.02 -27.01
N TYR A 588 16.84 7.75 -26.63
CA TYR A 588 16.86 8.77 -25.60
C TYR A 588 16.36 8.14 -24.29
N ILE A 589 17.16 8.27 -23.24
CA ILE A 589 16.77 7.89 -21.89
C ILE A 589 16.26 9.17 -21.22
N ILE A 590 14.98 9.21 -20.89
CA ILE A 590 14.32 10.38 -20.33
C ILE A 590 13.83 10.04 -18.92
N SER A 591 14.10 10.93 -17.97
CA SER A 591 13.60 10.83 -16.59
C SER A 591 12.69 12.01 -16.30
N TYR A 592 11.58 11.78 -15.60
CA TYR A 592 10.81 12.88 -15.03
C TYR A 592 11.49 13.40 -13.76
N ASN A 593 11.77 14.69 -13.69
CA ASN A 593 12.31 15.35 -12.52
C ASN A 593 11.15 15.97 -11.72
N GLU A 594 10.75 15.32 -10.62
CA GLU A 594 9.63 15.76 -9.79
C GLU A 594 9.84 17.14 -9.16
N THR A 595 11.10 17.53 -8.87
CA THR A 595 11.39 18.84 -8.27
C THR A 595 11.20 19.97 -9.28
N LEU A 596 11.63 19.74 -10.53
CA LEU A 596 11.53 20.73 -11.61
C LEU A 596 10.23 20.58 -12.43
N GLN A 597 9.41 19.58 -12.12
CA GLN A 597 8.17 19.21 -12.80
C GLN A 597 8.33 19.11 -14.33
N LYS A 598 9.48 18.62 -14.80
CA LYS A 598 9.81 18.53 -16.24
C LYS A 598 10.53 17.23 -16.57
N TYR A 599 10.44 16.83 -17.84
CA TYR A 599 11.25 15.74 -18.38
C TYR A 599 12.67 16.22 -18.68
N GLU A 600 13.64 15.40 -18.32
CA GLU A 600 15.06 15.64 -18.60
C GLU A 600 15.63 14.46 -19.38
N ASN A 601 16.31 14.75 -20.48
CA ASN A 601 17.15 13.78 -21.16
C ASN A 601 18.40 13.56 -20.31
N ILE A 602 18.56 12.34 -19.81
CA ILE A 602 19.71 12.00 -18.98
C ILE A 602 20.83 11.40 -19.82
N GLY A 603 20.55 10.75 -20.96
CA GLY A 603 21.56 10.09 -21.77
C GLY A 603 21.02 9.63 -23.13
N ILE A 604 21.94 9.42 -24.07
CA ILE A 604 21.61 9.04 -25.45
C ILE A 604 22.47 7.85 -25.88
N LEU A 605 21.83 6.79 -26.39
CA LEU A 605 22.51 5.69 -27.08
C LEU A 605 22.29 5.81 -28.59
N ASN A 606 23.37 5.92 -29.34
CA ASN A 606 23.37 6.00 -30.80
C ASN A 606 23.91 4.68 -31.37
N LEU A 607 23.08 3.96 -32.11
CA LEU A 607 23.40 2.68 -32.75
C LEU A 607 23.39 2.90 -34.26
N VAL A 608 24.55 2.83 -34.90
CA VAL A 608 24.75 3.32 -36.27
C VAL A 608 25.29 2.21 -37.18
N ASP A 609 24.54 1.85 -38.21
CA ASP A 609 24.99 1.00 -39.30
C ASP A 609 25.46 1.86 -40.47
N LEU A 610 26.78 2.02 -40.63
CA LEU A 610 27.33 2.84 -41.70
C LEU A 610 27.21 2.14 -43.06
N ALA A 611 27.13 2.94 -44.12
CA ALA A 611 27.22 2.47 -45.49
C ALA A 611 28.57 1.76 -45.78
N GLY A 612 28.62 1.02 -46.89
CA GLY A 612 29.82 0.33 -47.36
C GLY A 612 31.04 1.25 -47.50
N SER A 613 32.19 0.79 -47.01
CA SER A 613 33.47 1.52 -47.11
C SER A 613 34.22 1.29 -48.42
N GLU A 614 33.68 0.47 -49.33
CA GLU A 614 34.33 0.13 -50.59
C GLU A 614 34.59 1.35 -51.48
N ARG A 615 35.75 1.33 -52.13
CA ARG A 615 36.16 2.41 -53.03
C ARG A 615 35.66 2.15 -54.44
N LEU A 616 35.37 3.22 -55.17
CA LEU A 616 35.12 3.15 -56.62
C LEU A 616 36.40 2.67 -57.34
N SER A 617 36.43 1.41 -57.74
CA SER A 617 37.51 0.83 -58.54
C SER A 617 37.26 1.04 -60.02
N HIS A 618 37.64 2.20 -60.58
CA HIS A 618 37.57 2.53 -62.03
C HIS A 618 36.32 1.97 -62.77
N SER A 619 35.19 1.89 -62.08
CA SER A 619 33.99 1.31 -62.64
C SER A 619 33.32 2.39 -63.47
N GLN A 620 32.89 2.04 -64.67
CA GLN A 620 32.24 2.93 -65.66
C GLN A 620 30.84 3.35 -65.20
N VAL A 621 30.69 3.77 -63.94
CA VAL A 621 29.44 4.16 -63.32
C VAL A 621 29.21 5.63 -63.63
N SER A 622 28.26 5.92 -64.51
CA SER A 622 27.88 7.26 -64.95
C SER A 622 26.55 7.72 -64.33
N GLY A 623 26.40 9.04 -64.15
CA GLY A 623 25.15 9.66 -63.69
C GLY A 623 24.92 9.68 -62.17
N ILE A 624 23.70 9.38 -61.74
CA ILE A 624 23.20 9.51 -60.35
C ILE A 624 23.99 8.61 -59.37
N ARG A 625 24.37 7.41 -59.80
CA ARG A 625 25.13 6.46 -58.98
C ARG A 625 26.53 6.95 -58.61
N LEU A 626 27.19 7.70 -59.50
CA LEU A 626 28.47 8.31 -59.19
C LEU A 626 28.33 9.35 -58.08
N LYS A 627 27.28 10.20 -58.14
CA LYS A 627 26.98 11.18 -57.10
C LYS A 627 26.69 10.52 -55.76
N GLU A 628 25.90 9.45 -55.76
CA GLU A 628 25.59 8.63 -54.58
C GLU A 628 26.87 8.05 -53.93
N THR A 629 27.70 7.36 -54.71
CA THR A 629 28.93 6.76 -54.17
C THR A 629 29.95 7.80 -53.71
N LEU A 630 30.01 8.97 -54.35
CA LEU A 630 30.81 10.10 -53.88
C LEU A 630 30.30 10.64 -52.54
N ALA A 631 28.98 10.72 -52.35
CA ALA A 631 28.38 11.21 -51.11
C ALA A 631 28.61 10.26 -49.92
N ILE A 632 28.55 8.95 -50.14
CA ILE A 632 28.91 7.92 -49.14
C ILE A 632 30.37 8.08 -48.71
N ASN A 633 31.28 8.14 -49.68
CA ASN A 633 32.70 8.29 -49.38
C ASN A 633 33.03 9.64 -48.73
N LYS A 634 32.32 10.72 -49.11
CA LYS A 634 32.43 12.04 -48.48
C LYS A 634 32.04 11.97 -47.00
N SER A 635 30.90 11.36 -46.68
CA SER A 635 30.43 11.26 -45.29
C SER A 635 31.34 10.40 -44.42
N LEU A 636 31.86 9.26 -44.93
CA LEU A 636 32.84 8.42 -44.23
C LEU A 636 34.21 9.09 -44.08
N SER A 637 34.66 9.85 -45.09
CA SER A 637 35.91 10.62 -45.02
C SER A 637 35.79 11.73 -43.98
N ALA A 638 34.68 12.47 -43.97
CA ALA A 638 34.40 13.50 -42.96
C ALA A 638 34.39 12.91 -41.54
N LEU A 639 33.81 11.72 -41.34
CA LEU A 639 33.88 11.01 -40.05
C LEU A 639 35.34 10.71 -39.67
N GLY A 640 36.15 10.23 -40.62
CA GLY A 640 37.58 10.02 -40.43
C GLY A 640 38.37 11.28 -40.09
N ASP A 641 37.97 12.42 -40.64
CA ASP A 641 38.59 13.72 -40.36
C ASP A 641 38.19 14.25 -38.99
N VAL A 642 36.91 14.11 -38.60
CA VAL A 642 36.44 14.45 -37.25
C VAL A 642 37.21 13.63 -36.22
N ILE A 643 37.27 12.30 -36.37
CA ILE A 643 38.00 11.42 -35.44
C ILE A 643 39.49 11.79 -35.37
N ALA A 644 40.12 12.07 -36.51
CA ALA A 644 41.52 12.48 -36.53
C ALA A 644 41.76 13.83 -35.80
N ASN A 645 40.82 14.77 -35.93
CA ASN A 645 40.91 16.09 -35.29
C ASN A 645 40.55 16.05 -33.80
N LEU A 646 39.86 15.03 -33.30
CA LEU A 646 39.69 14.81 -31.86
C LEU A 646 41.03 14.61 -31.14
N LYS A 647 42.02 13.99 -31.82
CA LYS A 647 43.39 13.81 -31.32
C LYS A 647 44.22 15.09 -31.38
N GLY A 648 44.04 15.90 -32.44
CA GLY A 648 44.92 17.02 -32.80
C GLY A 648 44.67 18.31 -32.01
N LYS A 649 45.66 19.23 -31.97
CA LYS A 649 45.55 20.61 -31.39
C LYS A 649 44.63 21.56 -32.16
N SER A 650 43.79 21.06 -33.07
CA SER A 650 42.87 21.91 -33.81
C SER A 650 41.85 22.53 -32.86
N SER A 651 41.65 23.84 -32.94
CA SER A 651 40.57 24.53 -32.22
C SER A 651 39.19 24.22 -32.81
N HIS A 652 39.15 23.79 -34.08
CA HIS A 652 37.92 23.55 -34.81
C HIS A 652 37.85 22.09 -35.28
N ILE A 653 36.78 21.40 -34.89
CA ILE A 653 36.45 20.05 -35.35
C ILE A 653 35.34 20.17 -36.42
N PRO A 654 35.55 19.63 -37.63
CA PRO A 654 34.68 19.90 -38.78
C PRO A 654 33.40 19.03 -38.80
N TYR A 655 32.61 19.03 -37.72
CA TYR A 655 31.35 18.27 -37.62
C TYR A 655 30.30 18.66 -38.67
N ARG A 656 30.45 19.81 -39.33
CA ARG A 656 29.52 20.29 -40.36
C ARG A 656 29.84 19.77 -41.76
N ASN A 657 30.94 19.05 -41.95
CA ASN A 657 31.36 18.58 -43.28
C ASN A 657 30.46 17.48 -43.86
N SER A 658 29.67 16.80 -43.01
CA SER A 658 28.64 15.86 -43.44
C SER A 658 27.46 15.85 -42.47
N LYS A 659 26.26 15.51 -42.96
CA LYS A 659 25.08 15.35 -42.09
C LYS A 659 25.33 14.29 -41.01
N LEU A 660 26.02 13.19 -41.34
CA LEU A 660 26.41 12.13 -40.41
C LEU A 660 27.23 12.68 -39.22
N THR A 661 28.29 13.43 -39.51
CA THR A 661 29.15 13.97 -38.44
C THR A 661 28.45 15.05 -37.62
N HIS A 662 27.49 15.75 -38.20
CA HIS A 662 26.67 16.72 -37.50
C HIS A 662 25.71 16.04 -36.51
N VAL A 663 25.04 14.97 -36.96
CA VAL A 663 24.11 14.16 -36.16
C VAL A 663 24.80 13.47 -34.98
N LEU A 664 26.07 13.09 -35.16
CA LEU A 664 26.88 12.39 -34.15
C LEU A 664 27.78 13.31 -33.33
N LYS A 665 27.69 14.64 -33.52
CA LYS A 665 28.58 15.62 -32.89
C LYS A 665 28.69 15.43 -31.37
N ASP A 666 27.55 15.31 -30.70
CA ASP A 666 27.46 15.22 -29.23
C ASP A 666 27.78 13.81 -28.69
N SER A 667 28.08 12.86 -29.58
CA SER A 667 28.41 11.46 -29.24
C SER A 667 29.82 11.04 -29.66
N LEU A 668 30.59 11.96 -30.27
CA LEU A 668 31.97 11.74 -30.71
C LEU A 668 33.01 12.55 -29.91
N GLY A 669 32.59 13.47 -29.04
CA GLY A 669 33.48 14.33 -28.24
C GLY A 669 33.03 14.50 -26.79
N GLY A 670 33.86 15.15 -25.97
CA GLY A 670 33.62 15.33 -24.53
C GLY A 670 33.66 14.02 -23.74
N ASP A 671 32.73 13.86 -22.79
CA ASP A 671 32.61 12.67 -21.93
C ASP A 671 31.82 11.52 -22.59
N SER A 672 31.55 11.64 -23.90
CA SER A 672 30.87 10.59 -24.65
C SER A 672 31.77 9.37 -24.85
N LYS A 673 31.11 8.21 -25.00
CA LYS A 673 31.77 6.91 -25.19
C LYS A 673 31.46 6.41 -26.60
N THR A 674 32.49 6.27 -27.41
CA THR A 674 32.39 5.85 -28.81
C THR A 674 33.03 4.49 -29.00
N LEU A 675 32.31 3.57 -29.63
CA LEU A 675 32.84 2.28 -30.06
C LEU A 675 32.66 2.10 -31.56
N MET A 676 33.76 1.77 -32.23
CA MET A 676 33.76 1.34 -33.61
C MET A 676 33.85 -0.18 -33.71
N PHE A 677 32.91 -0.81 -34.38
CA PHE A 677 33.07 -2.15 -34.92
C PHE A 677 33.62 -2.08 -36.34
N VAL A 678 34.79 -2.66 -36.57
CA VAL A 678 35.29 -2.94 -37.92
C VAL A 678 34.93 -4.37 -38.31
N ASN A 679 33.98 -4.50 -39.24
CA ASN A 679 33.54 -5.78 -39.79
C ASN A 679 34.32 -6.10 -41.05
N ILE A 680 34.99 -7.25 -41.07
CA ILE A 680 35.77 -7.71 -42.23
C ILE A 680 35.30 -9.08 -42.71
N SER A 681 35.39 -9.31 -44.02
CA SER A 681 35.30 -10.67 -44.58
C SER A 681 36.72 -11.23 -44.75
N CYS A 682 36.86 -12.51 -44.47
CA CYS A 682 38.13 -13.23 -44.57
C CYS A 682 38.40 -13.77 -45.98
N LEU A 683 37.52 -13.53 -46.95
CA LEU A 683 37.69 -14.01 -48.33
C LEU A 683 38.87 -13.30 -49.03
N ASN A 684 39.62 -14.08 -49.82
CA ASN A 684 40.74 -13.61 -50.63
C ASN A 684 40.32 -12.49 -51.61
N SER A 685 39.11 -12.59 -52.18
CA SER A 685 38.51 -11.59 -53.06
C SER A 685 38.25 -10.25 -52.36
N HIS A 686 38.15 -10.24 -51.03
CA HIS A 686 37.87 -9.08 -50.20
C HIS A 686 39.10 -8.54 -49.48
N PHE A 687 40.27 -9.14 -49.68
CA PHE A 687 41.50 -8.78 -48.95
C PHE A 687 41.82 -7.28 -48.98
N ASN A 688 41.74 -6.62 -50.14
CA ASN A 688 42.09 -5.21 -50.28
C ASN A 688 41.13 -4.27 -49.52
N GLU A 689 39.85 -4.62 -49.49
CA GLU A 689 38.81 -3.85 -48.80
C GLU A 689 38.83 -4.11 -47.29
N SER A 690 39.05 -5.36 -46.87
CA SER A 690 39.34 -5.71 -45.47
C SER A 690 40.59 -5.00 -44.97
N LEU A 691 41.66 -4.96 -45.76
CA LEU A 691 42.90 -4.24 -45.44
C LEU A 691 42.66 -2.72 -45.31
N SER A 692 41.86 -2.13 -46.20
CA SER A 692 41.50 -0.71 -46.14
C SER A 692 40.68 -0.39 -44.89
N SER A 693 39.75 -1.28 -44.53
CA SER A 693 38.91 -1.14 -43.34
C SER A 693 39.72 -1.24 -42.04
N LEU A 694 40.65 -2.19 -41.97
CA LEU A 694 41.56 -2.37 -40.84
C LEU A 694 42.52 -1.18 -40.67
N ARG A 695 43.00 -0.58 -41.77
CA ARG A 695 43.82 0.64 -41.71
C ARG A 695 43.04 1.83 -41.14
N PHE A 696 41.79 2.00 -41.55
CA PHE A 696 40.93 3.05 -41.00
C PHE A 696 40.67 2.80 -39.51
N ALA A 697 40.31 1.59 -39.12
CA ALA A 697 40.09 1.19 -37.74
C ALA A 697 41.33 1.41 -36.86
N SER A 698 42.53 1.10 -37.38
CA SER A 698 43.80 1.38 -36.68
C SER A 698 44.04 2.88 -36.48
N LYS A 699 43.64 3.72 -37.44
CA LYS A 699 43.68 5.19 -37.26
C LYS A 699 42.76 5.64 -36.12
N VAL A 700 41.54 5.10 -36.06
CA VAL A 700 40.57 5.39 -34.99
C VAL A 700 41.08 4.91 -33.63
N ASN A 701 41.61 3.68 -33.52
CA ASN A 701 42.09 3.09 -32.26
C ASN A 701 43.27 3.86 -31.64
N ASN A 702 44.02 4.62 -32.45
CA ASN A 702 45.12 5.45 -31.99
C ASN A 702 44.69 6.87 -31.60
N THR A 703 43.38 7.14 -31.53
CA THR A 703 42.79 8.43 -31.15
C THR A 703 42.54 8.45 -29.64
N VAL A 704 42.95 9.53 -28.97
CA VAL A 704 42.68 9.76 -27.55
C VAL A 704 41.91 11.07 -27.44
N LEU A 705 40.76 11.04 -26.74
CA LEU A 705 39.99 12.24 -26.47
C LEU A 705 40.77 13.17 -25.54
N ARG A 706 40.63 14.47 -25.77
CA ARG A 706 41.16 15.49 -24.86
C ARG A 706 40.30 15.49 -23.60
N LYS A 707 40.96 15.48 -22.44
CA LYS A 707 40.32 15.83 -21.18
C LYS A 707 40.17 17.35 -21.08
#